data_AF-A0A381YE90-F1
#
_entry.id   AF-A0A381YE90-F1
#
_cell.length_a   1.000
_cell.length_b   1.000
_cell.length_c   1.000
_cell.angle_alpha   90.00
_cell.angle_beta   90.00
_cell.angle_gamma   90.00
#
_symmetry.space_group_name_H-M   'P 1'
#
loop_
_entity.id
_entity.type
_entity.pdbx_description
1 polymer ?
#
loop_
_entity_poly.entity_id
_entity_poly.type
_entity_poly.pdbx_seq_one_letter_code
_entity_poly.pdbx_strand_id
1 'polypeptide(L)'
;VTEKNQILEEEKESFILGKLPNWGEIIIPREMFLGHAIPIFLRESEKISHRNLPKALLNCWWLEMIVCIDEEDELPTSLTRLLWNPEGRYFIRENRKGPLIDAIVRMEDDYPALQLDPWWLKFTEMLVRFESYEQEEEEEPDFELNTLSETQKNIVFCFAQHMRISDVINFGDDGNPVWLDENSTWRSRALVDFYKIFFSIPEDRRELIRFSEGRDDAGNKMEKMLKKLFLESMTRVENKLCKIGHSRALTQISNQLVRLSEKGFEKEKAANILSPLLNVVNQRVSIEDRKVLVKLKKKIPLNKIEQMQAKIVYEELQKLKSVQGNIVDYFKQYDLIMKESWVRKTITNAKVSVAGDPLENVIFKFHFERNFERKPFQVLLPISKSLSIPLSRIKVEFVRKSGKWQFSSMLSRKEAGGGKSGAETVIPMFEENLVEGIARCTFSGYVGFGGKYLSTFEKPAAQVHSDVAMNPVSGGALFTLATEIISFFSHFSVSSRELMENIHYIRDVLMVCNVNKLNIISLIVRDNLGEQFVIAFDIRQIVIKKVPPKLRIGGDSALAEFFMRLNSRECRILFMRHLSALKIPIRASHLPRLRIWVNGANYKLPITPKFQQNYLNGIANTLWPNDSIGTREHLLPPPLTRTFDQIGRASLQG
;
A
#
# COMPACT_ATOMS: atom_id res chain seq x y z
N VAL A 1 23.71 36.39 -37.79
CA VAL A 1 24.74 35.33 -37.78
C VAL A 1 25.23 35.22 -36.35
N THR A 2 25.05 34.03 -35.78
CA THR A 2 25.19 33.65 -34.38
C THR A 2 26.65 33.46 -33.96
N GLU A 3 27.04 33.96 -32.79
CA GLU A 3 28.08 33.32 -31.97
C GLU A 3 27.42 32.61 -30.79
N LYS A 4 27.67 31.30 -30.74
CA LYS A 4 27.13 30.35 -29.78
C LYS A 4 28.12 30.18 -28.62
N ASN A 5 27.51 30.06 -27.43
CA ASN A 5 28.09 29.64 -26.17
C ASN A 5 28.92 28.35 -26.27
N GLN A 6 29.98 28.34 -25.45
CA GLN A 6 30.83 27.20 -25.13
C GLN A 6 30.02 25.98 -24.71
N ILE A 7 30.34 24.86 -25.34
CA ILE A 7 29.86 23.52 -25.05
C ILE A 7 30.71 22.98 -23.88
N LEU A 8 30.03 22.39 -22.90
CA LEU A 8 30.59 21.53 -21.86
C LEU A 8 31.57 20.54 -22.49
N GLU A 9 32.86 20.64 -22.18
CA GLU A 9 33.80 19.56 -22.47
C GLU A 9 33.38 18.33 -21.66
N GLU A 10 33.06 17.26 -22.38
CA GLU A 10 32.88 15.92 -21.83
C GLU A 10 34.21 15.47 -21.21
N GLU A 11 34.32 15.52 -19.89
CA GLU A 11 35.34 14.79 -19.17
C GLU A 11 35.13 13.29 -19.43
N LYS A 12 35.97 12.73 -20.32
CA LYS A 12 36.14 11.29 -20.47
C LYS A 12 36.79 10.76 -19.20
N GLU A 13 35.97 10.27 -18.27
CA GLU A 13 36.44 9.49 -17.13
C GLU A 13 37.16 8.22 -17.62
N SER A 14 38.48 8.21 -17.42
CA SER A 14 39.29 7.00 -17.60
C SER A 14 39.42 6.32 -16.24
N PHE A 15 38.87 5.12 -16.12
CA PHE A 15 39.00 4.28 -14.93
C PHE A 15 40.46 3.82 -14.77
N ILE A 16 41.21 4.50 -13.90
CA ILE A 16 42.52 4.03 -13.43
C ILE A 16 42.32 3.34 -12.07
N LEU A 17 42.51 2.01 -12.02
CA LEU A 17 42.57 1.26 -10.77
C LEU A 17 43.64 1.89 -9.85
N GLY A 18 43.22 2.40 -8.69
CA GLY A 18 44.11 3.04 -7.69
C GLY A 18 43.79 4.50 -7.37
N LYS A 19 42.90 5.15 -8.14
CA LYS A 19 42.28 6.44 -7.79
C LYS A 19 40.77 6.32 -7.89
N LEU A 20 40.15 5.63 -6.92
CA LEU A 20 38.70 5.76 -6.75
C LEU A 20 38.42 7.25 -6.45
N PRO A 21 37.45 7.88 -7.12
CA PRO A 21 36.97 9.20 -6.73
C PRO A 21 36.63 9.18 -5.23
N ASN A 22 36.95 10.24 -4.49
CA ASN A 22 36.47 10.35 -3.12
C ASN A 22 34.96 10.63 -3.14
N TRP A 23 34.15 9.57 -3.29
CA TRP A 23 32.69 9.66 -3.34
C TRP A 23 32.10 10.20 -2.02
N GLY A 24 32.86 10.20 -0.92
CA GLY A 24 32.47 10.78 0.37
C GLY A 24 32.38 12.30 0.37
N GLU A 25 33.05 12.99 -0.56
CA GLU A 25 33.06 14.45 -0.68
C GLU A 25 32.08 15.01 -1.71
N ILE A 26 31.25 14.16 -2.36
CA ILE A 26 30.27 14.63 -3.33
C ILE A 26 29.20 15.47 -2.63
N ILE A 27 29.24 16.78 -2.89
CA ILE A 27 28.27 17.74 -2.42
C ILE A 27 27.06 17.70 -3.35
N ILE A 28 25.94 17.14 -2.86
CA ILE A 28 24.66 17.23 -3.55
C ILE A 28 23.96 18.52 -3.08
N PRO A 29 23.66 19.47 -3.97
CA PRO A 29 23.00 20.71 -3.59
C PRO A 29 21.64 20.47 -2.95
N ARG A 30 21.30 21.22 -1.89
CA ARG A 30 19.99 21.14 -1.21
C ARG A 30 18.82 21.31 -2.18
N GLU A 31 18.95 22.16 -3.19
CA GLU A 31 17.92 22.38 -4.21
C GLU A 31 17.54 21.09 -4.97
N MET A 32 18.47 20.13 -5.14
CA MET A 32 18.17 18.82 -5.71
C MET A 32 17.16 18.05 -4.84
N PHE A 33 17.35 18.04 -3.52
CA PHE A 33 16.45 17.37 -2.58
C PHE A 33 15.08 18.07 -2.54
N LEU A 34 15.07 19.41 -2.50
CA LEU A 34 13.83 20.19 -2.50
C LEU A 34 12.98 19.91 -3.74
N GLY A 35 13.60 19.89 -4.93
CA GLY A 35 12.89 19.62 -6.18
C GLY A 35 12.37 18.18 -6.32
N HIS A 36 13.08 17.20 -5.74
CA HIS A 36 12.68 15.78 -5.80
C HIS A 36 11.79 15.34 -4.64
N ALA A 37 11.57 16.18 -3.63
CA ALA A 37 10.87 15.79 -2.42
C ALA A 37 9.47 15.23 -2.69
N ILE A 38 8.59 16.00 -3.33
CA ILE A 38 7.23 15.54 -3.68
C ILE A 38 7.26 14.32 -4.62
N PRO A 39 8.04 14.29 -5.71
CA PRO A 39 8.20 13.09 -6.54
C PRO A 39 8.58 11.83 -5.75
N ILE A 40 9.50 11.94 -4.78
CA ILE A 40 9.91 10.81 -3.95
C ILE A 40 8.73 10.31 -3.12
N PHE A 41 7.99 11.18 -2.42
CA PHE A 41 6.78 10.76 -1.68
C PHE A 41 5.77 10.03 -2.59
N LEU A 42 5.51 10.58 -3.77
CA LEU A 42 4.56 9.99 -4.72
C LEU A 42 5.02 8.60 -5.20
N ARG A 43 6.31 8.42 -5.49
CA ARG A 43 6.88 7.11 -5.87
C ARG A 43 6.90 6.13 -4.70
N GLU A 44 7.31 6.58 -3.52
CA GLU A 44 7.35 5.77 -2.30
C GLU A 44 5.95 5.30 -1.89
N SER A 45 4.90 6.05 -2.25
CA SER A 45 3.52 5.63 -2.02
C SER A 45 3.12 4.35 -2.77
N GLU A 46 3.79 4.01 -3.89
CA GLU A 46 3.56 2.75 -4.60
C GLU A 46 3.93 1.53 -3.71
N LYS A 47 4.93 1.70 -2.83
CA LYS A 47 5.33 0.64 -1.89
C LYS A 47 4.24 0.32 -0.87
N ILE A 48 3.29 1.23 -0.66
CA ILE A 48 2.11 1.01 0.18
C ILE A 48 1.22 -0.05 -0.47
N SER A 49 0.92 0.11 -1.75
CA SER A 49 0.22 -0.90 -2.57
C SER A 49 0.99 -2.23 -2.64
N HIS A 50 2.32 -2.19 -2.55
CA HIS A 50 3.18 -3.38 -2.54
C HIS A 50 3.44 -4.00 -1.17
N ARG A 51 2.72 -3.60 -0.10
CA ARG A 51 2.88 -4.16 1.25
C ARG A 51 4.30 -3.95 1.82
N ASN A 52 4.80 -2.73 1.65
CA ASN A 52 6.12 -2.32 2.12
C ASN A 52 6.12 -0.88 2.66
N LEU A 53 5.03 -0.50 3.34
CA LEU A 53 4.86 0.81 3.96
C LEU A 53 5.98 1.15 4.99
N PRO A 54 6.47 0.22 5.84
CA PRO A 54 7.57 0.52 6.74
C PRO A 54 8.82 1.06 6.02
N LYS A 55 9.22 0.43 4.91
CA LYS A 55 10.36 0.89 4.11
C LYS A 55 10.08 2.23 3.42
N ALA A 56 8.84 2.45 2.98
CA ALA A 56 8.43 3.72 2.39
C ALA A 56 8.59 4.87 3.38
N LEU A 57 8.12 4.67 4.62
CA LEU A 57 8.26 5.66 5.71
C LEU A 57 9.70 5.95 6.06
N LEU A 58 10.57 4.94 6.21
CA LEU A 58 12.00 5.18 6.46
C LEU A 58 12.64 6.03 5.34
N ASN A 59 12.17 5.89 4.09
CA ASN A 59 12.62 6.72 2.98
C ASN A 59 12.07 8.15 3.05
N CYS A 60 10.78 8.29 3.38
CA CYS A 60 10.12 9.59 3.51
C CYS A 60 10.63 10.39 4.72
N TRP A 61 10.85 9.77 5.87
CA TRP A 61 11.40 10.43 7.05
C TRP A 61 12.84 10.89 6.86
N TRP A 62 13.64 10.12 6.12
CA TRP A 62 14.99 10.58 5.74
C TRP A 62 14.95 11.83 4.86
N LEU A 63 14.02 11.88 3.91
CA LEU A 63 13.81 13.07 3.11
C LEU A 63 13.25 14.23 3.95
N GLU A 64 12.32 13.97 4.85
CA GLU A 64 11.80 14.97 5.79
C GLU A 64 12.91 15.53 6.67
N MET A 65 13.78 14.69 7.20
CA MET A 65 14.97 15.10 7.95
C MET A 65 15.82 16.08 7.14
N ILE A 66 16.16 15.73 5.90
CA ILE A 66 16.94 16.61 5.02
C ILE A 66 16.22 17.93 4.69
N VAL A 67 14.92 17.91 4.48
CA VAL A 67 14.15 19.09 4.02
C VAL A 67 13.74 20.01 5.17
N CYS A 68 13.37 19.43 6.31
CA CYS A 68 12.72 20.11 7.43
C CYS A 68 13.61 20.26 8.67
N ILE A 69 14.56 19.35 8.90
CA ILE A 69 15.36 19.29 10.14
C ILE A 69 16.78 19.80 9.91
N ASP A 70 17.47 19.34 8.84
CA ASP A 70 18.82 19.79 8.53
C ASP A 70 18.84 21.32 8.34
N GLU A 71 19.78 21.98 9.04
CA GLU A 71 19.95 23.44 8.97
C GLU A 71 20.19 23.90 7.54
N GLU A 72 19.59 25.04 7.14
CA GLU A 72 19.59 25.48 5.74
C GLU A 72 21.01 25.74 5.20
N ASP A 73 21.91 26.20 6.07
CA ASP A 73 23.31 26.53 5.76
C ASP A 73 24.24 25.30 5.80
N GLU A 74 23.80 24.19 6.38
CA GLU A 74 24.57 22.94 6.41
C GLU A 74 24.41 22.13 5.12
N LEU A 75 25.43 21.33 4.79
CA LEU A 75 25.37 20.36 3.71
C LEU A 75 24.42 19.22 4.06
N PRO A 76 23.43 18.91 3.19
CA PRO A 76 22.47 17.83 3.41
C PRO A 76 23.12 16.51 3.82
N THR A 77 22.50 15.84 4.77
CA THR A 77 22.98 14.54 5.25
C THR A 77 22.94 13.49 4.13
N SER A 78 24.06 12.80 3.90
CA SER A 78 24.24 11.80 2.84
C SER A 78 24.74 10.49 3.43
N LEU A 79 24.09 9.36 3.10
CA LEU A 79 24.53 8.04 3.53
C LEU A 79 25.93 7.70 3.04
N THR A 80 26.27 8.10 1.81
CA THR A 80 27.64 7.92 1.30
C THR A 80 28.63 8.68 2.17
N ARG A 81 28.35 9.93 2.53
CA ARG A 81 29.26 10.70 3.41
C ARG A 81 29.40 10.04 4.78
N LEU A 82 28.31 9.58 5.38
CA LEU A 82 28.33 8.92 6.69
C LEU A 82 29.07 7.57 6.69
N LEU A 83 29.03 6.83 5.57
CA LEU A 83 29.79 5.59 5.43
C LEU A 83 31.30 5.82 5.38
N TRP A 84 31.72 6.92 4.75
CA TRP A 84 33.14 7.26 4.62
C TRP A 84 33.69 8.02 5.84
N ASN A 85 32.83 8.81 6.49
CA ASN A 85 33.14 9.66 7.64
C ASN A 85 32.14 9.40 8.79
N PRO A 86 32.25 8.27 9.52
CA PRO A 86 31.32 7.92 10.60
C PRO A 86 31.29 8.94 11.74
N GLU A 87 32.37 9.67 11.98
CA GLU A 87 32.46 10.79 12.94
C GLU A 87 31.53 11.95 12.59
N GLY A 88 31.08 12.04 11.34
CA GLY A 88 30.09 13.03 10.89
C GLY A 88 28.65 12.73 11.33
N ARG A 89 28.42 11.66 12.08
CA ARG A 89 27.10 11.33 12.63
C ARG A 89 26.65 12.33 13.69
N TYR A 90 25.36 12.59 13.72
CA TYR A 90 24.78 13.68 14.50
C TYR A 90 25.03 13.54 16.00
N PHE A 91 24.78 12.35 16.58
CA PHE A 91 24.99 12.15 18.03
C PHE A 91 26.46 12.25 18.44
N ILE A 92 27.41 12.00 17.52
CA ILE A 92 28.84 12.16 17.77
C ILE A 92 29.19 13.65 17.74
N ARG A 93 28.79 14.36 16.68
CA ARG A 93 29.05 15.80 16.49
C ARG A 93 28.47 16.65 17.62
N GLU A 94 27.22 16.37 18.00
CA GLU A 94 26.50 17.09 19.06
C GLU A 94 26.80 16.53 20.47
N ASN A 95 27.68 15.53 20.58
CA ASN A 95 28.04 14.88 21.84
C ASN A 95 26.80 14.46 22.68
N ARG A 96 25.79 13.91 22.00
CA ARG A 96 24.54 13.44 22.62
C ARG A 96 24.86 12.24 23.52
N LYS A 97 24.18 12.17 24.66
CA LYS A 97 24.36 11.13 25.67
C LYS A 97 23.00 10.53 26.03
N GLY A 98 23.04 9.37 26.68
CA GLY A 98 21.87 8.72 27.25
C GLY A 98 21.88 7.22 27.01
N PRO A 99 21.05 6.45 27.73
CA PRO A 99 21.10 4.99 27.71
C PRO A 99 20.95 4.35 26.33
N LEU A 100 20.14 4.95 25.43
CA LEU A 100 20.01 4.44 24.07
C LEU A 100 21.21 4.79 23.18
N ILE A 101 21.88 5.94 23.39
CA ILE A 101 23.12 6.27 22.67
C ILE A 101 24.22 5.30 23.10
N ASP A 102 24.37 5.07 24.41
CA ASP A 102 25.35 4.13 24.95
C ASP A 102 25.10 2.71 24.42
N ALA A 103 23.82 2.31 24.29
CA ALA A 103 23.45 1.03 23.70
C ALA A 103 23.80 0.95 22.19
N ILE A 104 23.59 2.02 21.42
CA ILE A 104 23.98 2.10 20.00
C ILE A 104 25.50 1.97 19.86
N VAL A 105 26.28 2.73 20.64
CA VAL A 105 27.75 2.68 20.62
C VAL A 105 28.24 1.28 20.96
N ARG A 106 27.71 0.69 22.04
CA ARG A 106 28.06 -0.68 22.42
C ARG A 106 27.72 -1.70 21.33
N MET A 107 26.56 -1.58 20.69
CA MET A 107 26.21 -2.46 19.58
C MET A 107 27.18 -2.32 18.42
N GLU A 108 27.66 -1.12 18.12
CA GLU A 108 28.65 -0.89 17.07
C GLU A 108 30.03 -1.43 17.43
N ASP A 109 30.43 -1.38 18.71
CA ASP A 109 31.65 -2.02 19.20
C ASP A 109 31.57 -3.55 19.13
N ASP A 110 30.46 -4.12 19.59
CA ASP A 110 30.20 -5.57 19.58
C ASP A 110 30.04 -6.10 18.13
N TYR A 111 29.52 -5.26 17.23
CA TYR A 111 29.24 -5.59 15.83
C TYR A 111 29.72 -4.48 14.86
N PRO A 112 31.03 -4.36 14.58
CA PRO A 112 31.58 -3.27 13.76
C PRO A 112 31.01 -3.19 12.34
N ALA A 113 30.50 -4.30 11.80
CA ALA A 113 29.83 -4.35 10.51
C ALA A 113 28.55 -3.48 10.44
N LEU A 114 27.95 -3.12 11.58
CA LEU A 114 26.80 -2.20 11.64
C LEU A 114 27.14 -0.80 11.10
N GLN A 115 28.37 -0.31 11.35
CA GLN A 115 28.82 0.99 10.85
C GLN A 115 28.96 1.01 9.31
N LEU A 116 28.99 -0.16 8.67
CA LEU A 116 29.01 -0.32 7.22
C LEU A 116 27.63 -0.63 6.63
N ASP A 117 26.58 -0.80 7.45
CA ASP A 117 25.21 -1.03 7.00
C ASP A 117 24.50 0.32 6.77
N PRO A 118 24.16 0.67 5.51
CA PRO A 118 23.51 1.94 5.21
C PRO A 118 22.16 2.12 5.92
N TRP A 119 21.44 1.02 6.19
CA TRP A 119 20.16 1.08 6.89
C TRP A 119 20.32 1.33 8.39
N TRP A 120 21.39 0.82 9.00
CA TRP A 120 21.74 1.10 10.39
C TRP A 120 22.10 2.57 10.58
N LEU A 121 22.98 3.10 9.72
CA LEU A 121 23.35 4.52 9.74
C LEU A 121 22.13 5.42 9.55
N LYS A 122 21.27 5.07 8.58
CA LYS A 122 20.02 5.78 8.33
C LYS A 122 19.11 5.79 9.56
N PHE A 123 18.91 4.63 10.17
CA PHE A 123 18.04 4.46 11.33
C PHE A 123 18.51 5.29 12.51
N THR A 124 19.78 5.18 12.87
CA THR A 124 20.36 5.89 14.02
C THR A 124 20.37 7.41 13.83
N GLU A 125 20.69 7.92 12.63
CA GLU A 125 20.58 9.34 12.32
C GLU A 125 19.15 9.87 12.47
N MET A 126 18.16 9.16 11.91
CA MET A 126 16.75 9.56 12.04
C MET A 126 16.30 9.48 13.51
N LEU A 127 16.70 8.45 14.25
CA LEU A 127 16.30 8.29 15.64
C LEU A 127 16.73 9.49 16.50
N VAL A 128 17.97 9.97 16.32
CA VAL A 128 18.51 11.07 17.15
C VAL A 128 18.00 12.44 16.66
N ARG A 129 17.93 12.68 15.35
CA ARG A 129 17.51 14.01 14.84
C ARG A 129 16.02 14.29 15.03
N PHE A 130 15.15 13.27 15.01
CA PHE A 130 13.72 13.48 15.25
C PHE A 130 13.40 13.82 16.70
N GLU A 131 14.26 13.45 17.66
CA GLU A 131 14.13 13.89 19.06
C GLU A 131 14.15 15.41 19.16
N SER A 132 15.24 16.02 18.65
CA SER A 132 15.46 17.47 18.65
C SER A 132 14.41 18.26 17.86
N TYR A 133 13.67 17.58 16.99
CA TYR A 133 12.68 18.21 16.12
C TYR A 133 11.27 18.21 16.74
N GLU A 134 10.91 17.19 17.52
CA GLU A 134 9.54 16.99 18.02
C GLU A 134 9.37 17.32 19.51
N GLN A 135 10.45 17.45 20.26
CA GLN A 135 10.41 17.75 21.70
C GLN A 135 10.85 19.20 21.97
N GLU A 136 10.24 19.83 22.99
CA GLU A 136 10.67 21.16 23.45
C GLU A 136 12.09 21.06 24.03
N GLU A 137 12.88 22.14 23.98
CA GLU A 137 14.24 22.17 24.53
C GLU A 137 14.21 21.89 26.04
N GLU A 138 14.45 20.64 26.43
CA GLU A 138 14.74 20.25 27.82
C GLU A 138 16.21 20.55 28.16
N GLU A 139 16.49 20.93 29.41
CA GLU A 139 17.85 21.29 29.87
C GLU A 139 18.85 20.12 29.83
N GLU A 140 18.36 18.87 29.95
CA GLU A 140 19.17 17.65 29.79
C GLU A 140 18.41 16.62 28.93
N PRO A 141 18.93 16.24 27.74
CA PRO A 141 18.31 15.23 26.91
C PRO A 141 18.55 13.83 27.50
N ASP A 142 17.52 13.22 28.08
CA ASP A 142 17.53 11.82 28.47
C ASP A 142 17.10 10.95 27.29
N PHE A 143 18.07 10.54 26.46
CA PHE A 143 17.87 9.62 25.33
C PHE A 143 17.55 8.19 25.85
N GLU A 144 16.35 8.04 26.42
CA GLU A 144 15.80 6.82 27.00
C GLU A 144 14.63 6.28 26.15
N LEU A 145 14.31 4.99 26.31
CA LEU A 145 13.29 4.35 25.49
C LEU A 145 11.86 4.85 25.78
N ASN A 146 11.61 5.23 27.03
CA ASN A 146 10.31 5.77 27.49
C ASN A 146 10.08 7.22 27.05
N THR A 147 11.14 8.00 26.77
CA THR A 147 11.06 9.41 26.34
C THR A 147 10.85 9.56 24.84
N LEU A 148 11.10 8.52 24.02
CA LEU A 148 10.93 8.58 22.57
C LEU A 148 9.53 9.05 22.14
N SER A 149 9.50 9.96 21.16
CA SER A 149 8.28 10.45 20.50
C SER A 149 7.52 9.35 19.74
N GLU A 150 6.27 9.63 19.34
CA GLU A 150 5.48 8.72 18.50
C GLU A 150 6.21 8.41 17.18
N THR A 151 6.83 9.41 16.53
CA THR A 151 7.59 9.22 15.30
C THR A 151 8.83 8.36 15.54
N GLN A 152 9.60 8.60 16.60
CA GLN A 152 10.80 7.83 16.92
C GLN A 152 10.48 6.35 17.21
N LYS A 153 9.46 6.07 18.02
CA LYS A 153 8.98 4.69 18.27
C LYS A 153 8.59 3.98 16.97
N ASN A 154 7.98 4.72 16.03
CA ASN A 154 7.61 4.18 14.73
C ASN A 154 8.79 4.05 13.75
N ILE A 155 9.85 4.86 13.88
CA ILE A 155 11.12 4.65 13.18
C ILE A 155 11.76 3.34 13.63
N VAL A 156 11.83 3.08 14.95
CA VAL A 156 12.30 1.81 15.54
C VAL A 156 11.48 0.65 14.99
N PHE A 157 10.14 0.73 15.05
CA PHE A 157 9.26 -0.30 14.51
C PHE A 157 9.49 -0.55 13.02
N CYS A 158 9.54 0.50 12.20
CA CYS A 158 9.72 0.36 10.76
C CYS A 158 11.08 -0.24 10.39
N PHE A 159 12.14 0.14 11.10
CA PHE A 159 13.46 -0.46 10.96
C PHE A 159 13.47 -1.93 11.38
N ALA A 160 12.82 -2.27 12.50
CA ALA A 160 12.66 -3.66 12.94
C ALA A 160 11.96 -4.53 11.88
N GLN A 161 10.92 -4.00 11.23
CA GLN A 161 10.24 -4.70 10.12
C GLN A 161 11.14 -4.83 8.89
N HIS A 162 11.93 -3.81 8.57
CA HIS A 162 12.90 -3.87 7.46
C HIS A 162 13.95 -4.97 7.69
N MET A 163 14.43 -5.09 8.93
CA MET A 163 15.45 -6.06 9.34
C MET A 163 14.90 -7.47 9.56
N ARG A 164 13.57 -7.66 9.48
CA ARG A 164 12.86 -8.92 9.77
C ARG A 164 13.03 -9.39 11.22
N ILE A 165 12.78 -8.50 12.17
CA ILE A 165 12.83 -8.78 13.62
C ILE A 165 12.05 -10.04 14.03
N SER A 166 10.99 -10.40 13.30
CA SER A 166 10.20 -11.62 13.52
C SER A 166 11.04 -12.90 13.46
N ASP A 167 12.15 -12.92 12.72
CA ASP A 167 13.01 -14.09 12.57
C ASP A 167 13.77 -14.43 13.86
N VAL A 168 13.83 -13.52 14.84
CA VAL A 168 14.50 -13.72 16.13
C VAL A 168 13.55 -13.73 17.34
N ILE A 169 12.24 -13.76 17.11
CA ILE A 169 11.23 -13.84 18.17
C ILE A 169 10.78 -15.30 18.33
N ASN A 170 10.86 -15.82 19.55
CA ASN A 170 10.32 -17.13 19.90
C ASN A 170 8.85 -17.02 20.32
N PHE A 171 7.93 -17.21 19.38
CA PHE A 171 6.49 -17.19 19.64
C PHE A 171 6.00 -18.32 20.58
N GLY A 172 6.81 -19.34 20.83
CA GLY A 172 6.49 -20.42 21.78
C GLY A 172 6.93 -20.15 23.21
N ASP A 173 7.68 -19.07 23.46
CA ASP A 173 8.24 -18.71 24.77
C ASP A 173 7.94 -17.23 25.08
N ASP A 174 6.65 -16.88 25.07
CA ASP A 174 6.14 -15.52 25.36
C ASP A 174 6.81 -14.39 24.55
N GLY A 175 7.35 -14.73 23.37
CA GLY A 175 8.06 -13.80 22.50
C GLY A 175 9.47 -13.44 22.96
N ASN A 176 10.09 -14.23 23.84
CA ASN A 176 11.51 -14.06 24.16
C ASN A 176 12.39 -14.20 22.90
N PRO A 177 13.60 -13.62 22.90
CA PRO A 177 14.53 -13.81 21.78
C PRO A 177 14.85 -15.30 21.58
N VAL A 178 14.97 -15.73 20.33
CA VAL A 178 15.43 -17.09 20.01
C VAL A 178 16.83 -17.34 20.59
N TRP A 179 17.06 -18.57 21.05
CA TRP A 179 18.41 -18.98 21.45
C TRP A 179 19.26 -19.17 20.19
N LEU A 180 20.42 -18.51 20.15
CA LEU A 180 21.38 -18.59 19.07
C LEU A 180 22.61 -19.38 19.52
N ASP A 181 23.09 -20.27 18.68
CA ASP A 181 24.33 -21.00 18.91
C ASP A 181 25.57 -20.15 18.58
N GLU A 182 26.75 -20.64 18.94
CA GLU A 182 28.02 -19.94 18.68
C GLU A 182 28.30 -19.74 17.18
N ASN A 183 27.74 -20.60 16.32
CA ASN A 183 27.88 -20.56 14.87
C ASN A 183 26.93 -19.57 14.18
N SER A 184 26.00 -18.97 14.92
CA SER A 184 25.02 -18.03 14.39
C SER A 184 25.69 -16.79 13.80
N THR A 185 25.10 -16.23 12.75
CA THR A 185 25.70 -15.08 12.07
C THR A 185 25.76 -13.85 12.99
N TRP A 186 26.75 -12.98 12.80
CA TRP A 186 26.83 -11.71 13.54
C TRP A 186 25.53 -10.90 13.40
N ARG A 187 24.89 -10.93 12.22
CA ARG A 187 23.63 -10.25 11.94
C ARG A 187 22.48 -10.77 12.81
N SER A 188 22.38 -12.09 12.98
CA SER A 188 21.36 -12.69 13.85
C SER A 188 21.58 -12.29 15.30
N ARG A 189 22.83 -12.28 15.78
CA ARG A 189 23.18 -11.86 17.14
C ARG A 189 22.89 -10.38 17.38
N ALA A 190 23.30 -9.50 16.46
CA ALA A 190 22.99 -8.07 16.49
C ALA A 190 21.48 -7.80 16.50
N LEU A 191 20.69 -8.59 15.76
CA LEU A 191 19.24 -8.45 15.74
C LEU A 191 18.57 -8.88 17.06
N VAL A 192 19.12 -9.90 17.73
CA VAL A 192 18.70 -10.29 19.09
C VAL A 192 18.99 -9.19 20.10
N ASP A 193 20.17 -8.57 20.04
CA ASP A 193 20.52 -7.49 20.97
C ASP A 193 19.71 -6.22 20.68
N PHE A 194 19.51 -5.89 19.41
CA PHE A 194 18.57 -4.84 18.99
C PHE A 194 17.17 -5.09 19.59
N TYR A 195 16.65 -6.31 19.48
CA TYR A 195 15.35 -6.68 20.04
C TYR A 195 15.28 -6.46 21.55
N LYS A 196 16.32 -6.90 22.29
CA LYS A 196 16.39 -6.75 23.75
C LYS A 196 16.44 -5.29 24.18
N ILE A 197 17.17 -4.44 23.44
CA ILE A 197 17.35 -3.02 23.75
C ILE A 197 16.07 -2.25 23.44
N PHE A 198 15.65 -2.26 22.17
CA PHE A 198 14.59 -1.38 21.65
C PHE A 198 13.17 -1.87 21.90
N PHE A 199 13.00 -3.12 22.32
CA PHE A 199 11.72 -3.67 22.77
C PHE A 199 11.84 -4.22 24.20
N SER A 200 12.58 -3.52 25.07
CA SER A 200 12.65 -3.81 26.51
C SER A 200 11.35 -3.46 27.24
N ILE A 201 10.61 -2.45 26.77
CA ILE A 201 9.28 -2.09 27.30
C ILE A 201 8.27 -3.21 26.99
N PRO A 202 7.63 -3.82 28.01
CA PRO A 202 6.71 -4.94 27.82
C PRO A 202 5.53 -4.64 26.90
N GLU A 203 4.98 -3.42 26.96
CA GLU A 203 3.85 -2.96 26.15
C GLU A 203 4.22 -2.96 24.67
N ASP A 204 5.31 -2.30 24.30
CA ASP A 204 5.81 -2.20 22.93
C ASP A 204 6.21 -3.57 22.38
N ARG A 205 6.83 -4.40 23.22
CA ARG A 205 7.16 -5.79 22.87
C ARG A 205 5.91 -6.59 22.55
N ARG A 206 4.85 -6.50 23.37
CA ARG A 206 3.58 -7.20 23.13
C ARG A 206 2.91 -6.75 21.84
N GLU A 207 2.95 -5.46 21.51
CA GLU A 207 2.42 -4.96 20.24
C GLU A 207 3.22 -5.49 19.04
N LEU A 208 4.55 -5.49 19.12
CA LEU A 208 5.41 -6.09 18.09
C LEU A 208 5.13 -7.58 17.92
N ILE A 209 5.05 -8.35 19.00
CA ILE A 209 4.76 -9.80 18.94
C ILE A 209 3.43 -10.04 18.23
N ARG A 210 2.35 -9.37 18.65
CA ARG A 210 1.03 -9.51 18.02
C ARG A 210 1.05 -9.15 16.54
N PHE A 211 1.83 -8.15 16.16
CA PHE A 211 2.03 -7.79 14.77
C PHE A 211 2.77 -8.90 14.00
N SER A 212 3.90 -9.38 14.54
CA SER A 212 4.74 -10.42 13.94
C SER A 212 4.07 -11.79 13.86
N GLU A 213 3.11 -12.06 14.75
CA GLU A 213 2.20 -13.20 14.70
C GLU A 213 1.20 -13.14 13.53
N GLY A 214 1.11 -12.00 12.83
CA GLY A 214 0.17 -11.80 11.73
C GLY A 214 -1.27 -11.54 12.19
N ARG A 215 -1.48 -11.05 13.42
CA ARG A 215 -2.81 -10.71 13.94
C ARG A 215 -3.34 -9.44 13.26
N ASP A 216 -4.57 -9.52 12.79
CA ASP A 216 -5.20 -8.46 12.01
C ASP A 216 -5.43 -7.18 12.76
N ASP A 217 -5.85 -7.27 14.00
CA ASP A 217 -6.14 -6.11 14.83
C ASP A 217 -4.86 -5.29 15.04
N ALA A 218 -3.74 -5.96 15.31
CA ALA A 218 -2.42 -5.34 15.39
C ALA A 218 -1.96 -4.79 14.04
N GLY A 219 -2.07 -5.58 12.96
CA GLY A 219 -1.69 -5.19 11.61
C GLY A 219 -2.47 -3.97 11.09
N ASN A 220 -3.80 -3.97 11.27
CA ASN A 220 -4.69 -2.88 10.84
C ASN A 220 -4.49 -1.62 11.69
N LYS A 221 -4.30 -1.75 13.01
CA LYS A 221 -3.97 -0.63 13.91
C LYS A 221 -2.67 0.04 13.43
N MET A 222 -1.64 -0.78 13.21
CA MET A 222 -0.34 -0.32 12.74
C MET A 222 -0.42 0.30 11.34
N GLU A 223 -1.13 -0.30 10.39
CA GLU A 223 -1.31 0.27 9.05
C GLU A 223 -1.97 1.64 9.09
N LYS A 224 -3.03 1.80 9.88
CA LYS A 224 -3.71 3.10 10.03
C LYS A 224 -2.76 4.16 10.60
N MET A 225 -1.97 3.81 11.61
CA MET A 225 -0.99 4.72 12.22
C MET A 225 0.12 5.09 11.24
N LEU A 226 0.73 4.11 10.56
CA LEU A 226 1.79 4.35 9.59
C LEU A 226 1.31 5.16 8.38
N LYS A 227 0.08 4.95 7.89
CA LYS A 227 -0.50 5.79 6.82
C LYS A 227 -0.71 7.23 7.29
N LYS A 228 -1.19 7.43 8.52
CA LYS A 228 -1.32 8.76 9.13
C LYS A 228 0.05 9.46 9.15
N LEU A 229 1.09 8.81 9.68
CA LEU A 229 2.44 9.37 9.75
C LEU A 229 3.02 9.67 8.36
N PHE A 230 2.71 8.85 7.34
CA PHE A 230 3.12 9.10 5.96
C PHE A 230 2.52 10.43 5.44
N LEU A 231 1.23 10.65 5.66
CA LEU A 231 0.53 11.87 5.25
C LEU A 231 1.02 13.10 6.01
N GLU A 232 1.28 12.96 7.31
CA GLU A 232 1.80 14.04 8.15
C GLU A 232 3.21 14.44 7.70
N SER A 233 4.10 13.46 7.46
CA SER A 233 5.44 13.68 6.90
C SER A 233 5.37 14.40 5.56
N MET A 234 4.53 13.91 4.63
CA MET A 234 4.34 14.54 3.31
C MET A 234 3.84 15.98 3.45
N THR A 235 2.91 16.23 4.38
CA THR A 235 2.32 17.55 4.63
C THR A 235 3.36 18.50 5.22
N ARG A 236 4.18 18.07 6.17
CA ARG A 236 5.26 18.90 6.75
C ARG A 236 6.28 19.28 5.68
N VAL A 237 6.70 18.32 4.86
CA VAL A 237 7.59 18.56 3.73
C VAL A 237 6.97 19.52 2.72
N GLU A 238 5.73 19.29 2.27
CA GLU A 238 5.04 20.19 1.33
C GLU A 238 4.93 21.61 1.91
N ASN A 239 4.56 21.75 3.18
CA ASN A 239 4.49 23.02 3.88
C ASN A 239 5.86 23.74 3.92
N LYS A 240 6.96 23.03 4.18
CA LYS A 240 8.31 23.62 4.16
C LYS A 240 8.67 24.11 2.76
N LEU A 241 8.38 23.34 1.70
CA LEU A 241 8.60 23.76 0.31
C LEU A 241 7.77 25.00 -0.06
N CYS A 242 6.51 25.04 0.37
CA CYS A 242 5.63 26.19 0.20
C CYS A 242 6.14 27.43 0.95
N LYS A 243 6.65 27.27 2.19
CA LYS A 243 7.28 28.35 2.96
C LYS A 243 8.52 28.89 2.25
N ILE A 244 9.37 28.02 1.69
CA ILE A 244 10.54 28.44 0.90
C ILE A 244 10.10 29.30 -0.30
N GLY A 245 9.08 28.84 -1.05
CA GLY A 245 8.52 29.59 -2.17
C GLY A 245 7.91 30.92 -1.77
N HIS A 246 7.19 30.95 -0.64
CA HIS A 246 6.66 32.17 -0.04
C HIS A 246 7.79 33.15 0.27
N SER A 247 8.79 32.74 1.05
CA SER A 247 9.88 33.60 1.50
C SER A 247 10.69 34.15 0.32
N ARG A 248 10.98 33.33 -0.69
CA ARG A 248 11.65 33.76 -1.93
C ARG A 248 10.84 34.86 -2.64
N ALA A 249 9.52 34.66 -2.82
CA ALA A 249 8.65 35.63 -3.48
C ALA A 249 8.54 36.92 -2.68
N LEU A 250 8.36 36.80 -1.36
CA LEU A 250 8.25 37.91 -0.43
C LEU A 250 9.50 38.79 -0.48
N THR A 251 10.68 38.19 -0.36
CA THR A 251 11.95 38.92 -0.42
C THR A 251 12.15 39.60 -1.77
N GLN A 252 11.86 38.93 -2.88
CA GLN A 252 12.04 39.51 -4.22
C GLN A 252 11.09 40.69 -4.49
N ILE A 253 9.80 40.56 -4.12
CA ILE A 253 8.82 41.64 -4.31
C ILE A 253 9.12 42.80 -3.36
N SER A 254 9.40 42.54 -2.09
CA SER A 254 9.76 43.58 -1.11
C SER A 254 11.02 44.34 -1.54
N ASN A 255 12.05 43.66 -2.03
CA ASN A 255 13.25 44.32 -2.54
C ASN A 255 12.97 45.18 -3.76
N GLN A 256 12.04 44.77 -4.64
CA GLN A 256 11.63 45.58 -5.77
C GLN A 256 10.85 46.82 -5.35
N LEU A 257 9.98 46.71 -4.35
CA LEU A 257 9.24 47.86 -3.78
C LEU A 257 10.19 48.90 -3.18
N VAL A 258 11.23 48.46 -2.46
CA VAL A 258 12.28 49.34 -1.94
C VAL A 258 12.99 50.09 -3.07
N ARG A 259 13.32 49.40 -4.17
CA ARG A 259 13.99 50.02 -5.34
C ARG A 259 13.12 51.02 -6.09
N LEU A 260 11.80 50.81 -6.10
CA LEU A 260 10.85 51.68 -6.80
C LEU A 260 10.47 52.92 -5.97
N SER A 261 10.71 52.90 -4.66
CA SER A 261 10.35 54.00 -3.76
C SER A 261 11.53 54.96 -3.59
N GLU A 262 11.35 56.23 -3.98
CA GLU A 262 12.36 57.29 -3.80
C GLU A 262 12.71 57.55 -2.33
N LYS A 263 11.77 57.28 -1.40
CA LYS A 263 11.94 57.45 0.04
C LYS A 263 12.27 56.15 0.78
N GLY A 264 12.33 55.02 0.06
CA GLY A 264 12.35 53.67 0.63
C GLY A 264 10.98 53.27 1.18
N PHE A 265 10.41 52.17 0.68
CA PHE A 265 9.19 51.61 1.27
C PHE A 265 9.58 50.65 2.42
N GLU A 266 8.94 50.80 3.57
CA GLU A 266 9.23 49.98 4.76
C GLU A 266 9.03 48.48 4.46
N LYS A 267 10.11 47.70 4.60
CA LYS A 267 10.10 46.25 4.32
C LYS A 267 9.10 45.49 5.19
N GLU A 268 8.98 45.88 6.46
CA GLU A 268 8.06 45.23 7.40
C GLU A 268 6.60 45.47 7.01
N LYS A 269 6.24 46.71 6.64
CA LYS A 269 4.93 47.05 6.13
C LYS A 269 4.61 46.29 4.83
N ALA A 270 5.57 46.22 3.90
CA ALA A 270 5.42 45.43 2.68
C ALA A 270 5.18 43.95 2.99
N ALA A 271 5.92 43.40 3.95
CA ALA A 271 5.79 42.01 4.35
C ALA A 271 4.43 41.68 4.97
N ASN A 272 3.91 42.55 5.84
CA ASN A 272 2.61 42.39 6.46
C ASN A 272 1.45 42.35 5.43
N ILE A 273 1.59 43.07 4.31
CA ILE A 273 0.60 43.09 3.23
C ILE A 273 0.79 41.93 2.26
N LEU A 274 2.03 41.66 1.85
CA LEU A 274 2.36 40.64 0.85
C LEU A 274 2.16 39.24 1.39
N SER A 275 2.48 38.97 2.67
CA SER A 275 2.46 37.62 3.23
C SER A 275 1.08 36.95 3.13
N PRO A 276 -0.04 37.56 3.57
CA PRO A 276 -1.37 36.97 3.41
C PRO A 276 -1.75 36.70 1.95
N LEU A 277 -1.35 37.56 1.01
CA LEU A 277 -1.62 37.40 -0.42
C LEU A 277 -0.81 36.25 -1.02
N LEU A 278 0.47 36.14 -0.66
CA LEU A 278 1.36 35.07 -1.10
C LEU A 278 0.97 33.71 -0.52
N ASN A 279 0.35 33.66 0.66
CA ASN A 279 -0.20 32.43 1.23
C ASN A 279 -1.26 31.78 0.35
N VAL A 280 -2.05 32.57 -0.41
CA VAL A 280 -3.12 32.04 -1.29
C VAL A 280 -2.54 31.18 -2.44
N VAL A 281 -1.34 31.53 -2.92
CA VAL A 281 -0.68 30.89 -4.07
C VAL A 281 0.42 29.90 -3.68
N ASN A 282 0.82 29.87 -2.40
CA ASN A 282 1.78 28.96 -1.80
C ASN A 282 1.12 28.01 -0.79
N GLN A 283 -0.06 27.46 -1.13
CA GLN A 283 -0.75 26.48 -0.28
C GLN A 283 -0.31 25.05 -0.55
N ARG A 284 0.21 24.77 -1.75
CA ARG A 284 0.61 23.45 -2.24
C ARG A 284 1.73 23.57 -3.26
N VAL A 285 2.46 22.49 -3.47
CA VAL A 285 3.46 22.39 -4.52
C VAL A 285 2.79 22.02 -5.84
N SER A 286 2.90 22.90 -6.83
CA SER A 286 2.27 22.77 -8.14
C SER A 286 3.00 21.70 -8.99
N ILE A 287 2.29 20.64 -9.39
CA ILE A 287 2.77 19.64 -10.37
C ILE A 287 2.11 19.93 -11.73
N GLU A 288 2.79 20.69 -12.58
CA GLU A 288 2.24 21.17 -13.86
C GLU A 288 2.95 20.54 -15.07
N ASP A 289 2.20 19.82 -15.90
CA ASP A 289 2.63 19.46 -17.24
C ASP A 289 2.15 20.54 -18.23
N ARG A 290 3.09 21.41 -18.62
CA ARG A 290 2.82 22.49 -19.58
C ARG A 290 2.38 21.96 -20.96
N LYS A 291 2.64 20.69 -21.30
CA LYS A 291 2.14 20.09 -22.54
C LYS A 291 0.60 20.05 -22.55
N VAL A 292 -0.04 19.87 -21.40
CA VAL A 292 -1.51 19.91 -21.27
C VAL A 292 -2.06 21.29 -21.66
N LEU A 293 -1.40 22.36 -21.20
CA LEU A 293 -1.78 23.73 -21.58
C LEU A 293 -1.62 23.99 -23.08
N VAL A 294 -0.58 23.44 -23.71
CA VAL A 294 -0.37 23.54 -25.17
C VAL A 294 -1.47 22.80 -25.92
N LYS A 295 -1.83 21.59 -25.47
CA LYS A 295 -2.93 20.80 -26.07
C LYS A 295 -4.26 21.53 -25.95
N LEU A 296 -4.58 22.10 -24.79
CA LEU A 296 -5.78 22.93 -24.58
C LEU A 296 -5.83 24.11 -25.56
N LYS A 297 -4.73 24.88 -25.67
CA LYS A 297 -4.64 26.02 -26.61
C LYS A 297 -4.84 25.59 -28.06
N LYS A 298 -4.31 24.43 -28.43
CA LYS A 298 -4.40 23.86 -29.79
C LYS A 298 -5.69 23.04 -30.02
N LYS A 299 -6.61 22.98 -29.05
CA LYS A 299 -7.83 22.14 -29.10
C LYS A 299 -7.55 20.66 -29.41
N ILE A 300 -6.39 20.16 -28.99
CA ILE A 300 -6.04 18.74 -29.12
C ILE A 300 -6.79 17.96 -28.03
N PRO A 301 -7.43 16.81 -28.33
CA PRO A 301 -8.10 15.99 -27.33
C PRO A 301 -7.16 15.59 -26.19
N LEU A 302 -7.63 15.78 -24.96
CA LEU A 302 -6.92 15.40 -23.74
C LEU A 302 -7.37 14.02 -23.28
N ASN A 303 -6.43 13.19 -22.80
CA ASN A 303 -6.77 11.97 -22.07
C ASN A 303 -7.34 12.29 -20.67
N LYS A 304 -7.83 11.29 -19.95
CA LYS A 304 -8.50 11.50 -18.66
C LYS A 304 -7.59 12.10 -17.58
N ILE A 305 -6.32 11.72 -17.54
CA ILE A 305 -5.33 12.27 -16.59
C ILE A 305 -5.06 13.74 -16.93
N GLU A 306 -4.85 14.04 -18.21
CA GLU A 306 -4.63 15.39 -18.71
C GLU A 306 -5.85 16.30 -18.45
N GLN A 307 -7.08 15.79 -18.57
CA GLN A 307 -8.30 16.53 -18.22
C GLN A 307 -8.36 16.88 -16.73
N MET A 308 -8.01 15.93 -15.86
CA MET A 308 -7.96 16.18 -14.41
C MET A 308 -6.89 17.22 -14.07
N GLN A 309 -5.70 17.11 -14.68
CA GLN A 309 -4.63 18.07 -14.48
C GLN A 309 -5.00 19.46 -15.00
N ALA A 310 -5.64 19.55 -16.16
CA ALA A 310 -6.10 20.82 -16.74
C ALA A 310 -6.98 21.62 -15.76
N LYS A 311 -7.86 20.93 -15.02
CA LYS A 311 -8.71 21.56 -14.01
C LYS A 311 -7.89 22.18 -12.87
N ILE A 312 -6.93 21.42 -12.32
CA ILE A 312 -6.05 21.88 -11.24
C ILE A 312 -5.21 23.09 -11.69
N VAL A 313 -4.57 22.98 -12.86
CA VAL A 313 -3.75 24.06 -13.41
C VAL A 313 -4.59 25.32 -13.66
N TYR A 314 -5.84 25.17 -14.12
CA TYR A 314 -6.73 26.31 -14.31
C TYR A 314 -7.07 27.01 -12.98
N GLU A 315 -7.42 26.25 -11.95
CA GLU A 315 -7.70 26.77 -10.61
C GLU A 315 -6.50 27.53 -10.02
N GLU A 316 -5.28 26.98 -10.14
CA GLU A 316 -4.05 27.65 -9.68
C GLU A 316 -3.74 28.93 -10.46
N LEU A 317 -3.95 28.92 -11.78
CA LEU A 317 -3.78 30.11 -12.62
C LEU A 317 -4.78 31.22 -12.26
N GLN A 318 -6.02 30.89 -11.89
CA GLN A 318 -7.01 31.88 -11.45
C GLN A 318 -6.61 32.52 -10.11
N LYS A 319 -6.16 31.70 -9.14
CA LYS A 319 -5.63 32.21 -7.86
C LYS A 319 -4.45 33.16 -8.09
N LEU A 320 -3.51 32.79 -8.95
CA LEU A 320 -2.33 33.60 -9.27
C LEU A 320 -2.70 34.94 -9.94
N LYS A 321 -3.67 34.93 -10.86
CA LYS A 321 -4.18 36.16 -11.49
C LYS A 321 -4.90 37.09 -10.51
N SER A 322 -5.63 36.53 -9.55
CA SER A 322 -6.24 37.34 -8.50
C SER A 322 -5.18 37.98 -7.60
N VAL A 323 -4.20 37.19 -7.13
CA VAL A 323 -3.13 37.68 -6.26
C VAL A 323 -2.27 38.75 -6.95
N GLN A 324 -1.87 38.55 -8.21
CA GLN A 324 -1.07 39.55 -8.92
C GLN A 324 -1.82 40.90 -9.05
N GLY A 325 -3.13 40.86 -9.31
CA GLY A 325 -3.96 42.07 -9.45
C GLY A 325 -4.04 42.81 -8.12
N ASN A 326 -4.36 42.09 -7.05
CA ASN A 326 -4.44 42.65 -5.70
C ASN A 326 -3.13 43.32 -5.26
N ILE A 327 -1.97 42.71 -5.57
CA ILE A 327 -0.66 43.31 -5.26
C ILE A 327 -0.45 44.60 -6.05
N VAL A 328 -0.66 44.57 -7.37
CA VAL A 328 -0.44 45.75 -8.23
C VAL A 328 -1.38 46.90 -7.86
N ASP A 329 -2.67 46.61 -7.66
CA ASP A 329 -3.67 47.62 -7.33
C ASP A 329 -3.42 48.28 -5.97
N TYR A 330 -2.98 47.50 -4.98
CA TYR A 330 -2.66 48.02 -3.66
C TYR A 330 -1.47 49.00 -3.71
N PHE A 331 -0.36 48.60 -4.34
CA PHE A 331 0.86 49.42 -4.35
C PHE A 331 0.77 50.62 -5.31
N LYS A 332 -0.14 50.58 -6.29
CA LYS A 332 -0.45 51.73 -7.14
C LYS A 332 -0.98 52.92 -6.34
N GLN A 333 -1.64 52.70 -5.19
CA GLN A 333 -2.11 53.78 -4.29
C GLN A 333 -0.96 54.58 -3.66
N TYR A 334 0.26 54.06 -3.71
CA TYR A 334 1.48 54.67 -3.18
C TYR A 334 2.43 55.13 -4.31
N ASP A 335 1.91 55.28 -5.54
CA ASP A 335 2.67 55.62 -6.75
C ASP A 335 3.77 54.60 -7.13
N LEU A 336 3.70 53.37 -6.60
CA LEU A 336 4.64 52.29 -6.91
C LEU A 336 4.10 51.42 -8.07
N ILE A 337 4.57 51.71 -9.28
CA ILE A 337 4.09 51.05 -10.51
C ILE A 337 4.84 49.72 -10.74
N MET A 338 4.14 48.60 -10.61
CA MET A 338 4.62 47.27 -10.97
C MET A 338 3.82 46.67 -12.13
N LYS A 339 4.49 45.93 -13.01
CA LYS A 339 3.81 45.19 -14.09
C LYS A 339 3.27 43.87 -13.53
N GLU A 340 1.99 43.58 -13.76
CA GLU A 340 1.38 42.28 -13.37
C GLU A 340 2.18 41.07 -13.88
N SER A 341 2.66 41.15 -15.13
CA SER A 341 3.45 40.07 -15.74
C SER A 341 4.78 39.82 -15.04
N TRP A 342 5.36 40.85 -14.42
CA TRP A 342 6.55 40.72 -13.59
C TRP A 342 6.20 40.06 -12.25
N VAL A 343 5.20 40.56 -11.52
CA VAL A 343 4.74 39.99 -10.24
C VAL A 343 4.41 38.51 -10.41
N ARG A 344 3.68 38.16 -11.46
CA ARG A 344 3.36 36.77 -11.81
C ARG A 344 4.60 35.91 -11.97
N LYS A 345 5.56 36.35 -12.76
CA LYS A 345 6.82 35.61 -13.00
C LYS A 345 7.63 35.48 -11.73
N THR A 346 7.71 36.52 -10.92
CA THR A 346 8.40 36.52 -9.63
C THR A 346 7.80 35.45 -8.69
N ILE A 347 6.48 35.44 -8.52
CA ILE A 347 5.79 34.42 -7.70
C ILE A 347 6.01 33.01 -8.27
N THR A 348 5.85 32.82 -9.59
CA THR A 348 6.02 31.49 -10.21
C THR A 348 7.45 30.98 -10.08
N ASN A 349 8.46 31.83 -10.29
CA ASN A 349 9.88 31.44 -10.24
C ASN A 349 10.40 31.28 -8.82
N ALA A 350 9.73 31.89 -7.84
CA ALA A 350 10.08 31.73 -6.43
C ALA A 350 9.72 30.34 -5.89
N LYS A 351 8.67 29.69 -6.44
CA LYS A 351 8.27 28.34 -6.04
C LYS A 351 9.40 27.33 -6.29
N VAL A 352 9.50 26.34 -5.41
CA VAL A 352 10.39 25.20 -5.63
C VAL A 352 9.94 24.46 -6.89
N SER A 353 10.85 24.27 -7.84
CA SER A 353 10.56 23.54 -9.07
C SER A 353 10.54 22.04 -8.80
N VAL A 354 9.42 21.39 -9.11
CA VAL A 354 9.31 19.93 -9.05
C VAL A 354 10.19 19.32 -10.13
N ALA A 355 11.06 18.39 -9.75
CA ALA A 355 11.95 17.67 -10.64
C ALA A 355 11.29 16.42 -11.25
N GLY A 356 11.95 15.83 -12.25
CA GLY A 356 11.44 14.68 -13.00
C GLY A 356 10.44 15.04 -14.09
N ASP A 357 9.86 14.03 -14.74
CA ASP A 357 8.85 14.23 -15.77
C ASP A 357 7.49 14.63 -15.14
N PRO A 358 6.91 15.78 -15.53
CA PRO A 358 5.66 16.25 -14.92
C PRO A 358 4.47 15.31 -15.14
N LEU A 359 4.39 14.62 -16.28
CA LEU A 359 3.31 13.68 -16.56
C LEU A 359 3.43 12.47 -15.63
N GLU A 360 4.63 11.90 -15.50
CA GLU A 360 4.93 10.82 -14.56
C GLU A 360 4.51 11.19 -13.12
N ASN A 361 4.88 12.38 -12.64
CA ASN A 361 4.52 12.85 -11.31
C ASN A 361 2.99 12.93 -11.10
N VAL A 362 2.24 13.38 -12.12
CA VAL A 362 0.76 13.44 -12.07
C VAL A 362 0.15 12.05 -11.99
N ILE A 363 0.73 11.08 -12.69
CA ILE A 363 0.25 9.70 -12.67
C ILE A 363 0.47 9.07 -11.30
N PHE A 364 1.64 9.24 -10.70
CA PHE A 364 1.88 8.75 -9.33
C PHE A 364 0.97 9.45 -8.32
N LYS A 365 0.72 10.76 -8.47
CA LYS A 365 -0.28 11.47 -7.65
C LYS A 365 -1.66 10.85 -7.77
N PHE A 366 -2.13 10.57 -8.99
CA PHE A 366 -3.42 9.93 -9.19
C PHE A 366 -3.45 8.49 -8.65
N HIS A 367 -2.37 7.74 -8.81
CA HIS A 367 -2.24 6.39 -8.26
C HIS A 367 -2.33 6.42 -6.73
N PHE A 368 -1.63 7.34 -6.09
CA PHE A 368 -1.65 7.59 -4.66
C PHE A 368 -3.08 7.89 -4.18
N GLU A 369 -3.73 8.93 -4.72
CA GLU A 369 -5.09 9.34 -4.34
C GLU A 369 -6.12 8.20 -4.48
N ARG A 370 -5.92 7.30 -5.45
CA ARG A 370 -6.83 6.18 -5.71
C ARG A 370 -6.62 4.97 -4.80
N ASN A 371 -5.38 4.68 -4.41
CA ASN A 371 -5.02 3.39 -3.79
C ASN A 371 -4.50 3.51 -2.35
N PHE A 372 -4.24 4.73 -1.86
CA PHE A 372 -3.79 4.93 -0.49
C PHE A 372 -4.83 4.45 0.53
N GLU A 373 -6.09 4.80 0.29
CA GLU A 373 -7.22 4.35 1.11
C GLU A 373 -7.84 3.06 0.58
N ARG A 374 -8.30 2.24 1.53
CA ARG A 374 -8.96 0.97 1.23
C ARG A 374 -10.30 1.23 0.55
N LYS A 375 -10.57 0.49 -0.53
CA LYS A 375 -11.87 0.49 -1.21
C LYS A 375 -12.85 -0.48 -0.51
N PRO A 376 -14.16 -0.20 -0.55
CA PRO A 376 -15.16 -1.17 -0.10
C PRO A 376 -14.97 -2.54 -0.78
N PHE A 377 -15.19 -3.61 -0.03
CA PHE A 377 -15.06 -5.01 -0.50
C PHE A 377 -13.64 -5.46 -0.87
N GLN A 378 -12.63 -4.59 -0.79
CA GLN A 378 -11.25 -4.94 -1.11
C GLN A 378 -10.72 -5.95 -0.08
N VAL A 379 -10.10 -7.03 -0.55
CA VAL A 379 -9.49 -8.05 0.31
C VAL A 379 -8.36 -7.42 1.12
N LEU A 380 -8.40 -7.59 2.45
CA LEU A 380 -7.33 -7.12 3.32
C LEU A 380 -6.10 -8.00 3.16
N LEU A 381 -4.97 -7.41 2.79
CA LEU A 381 -3.69 -8.09 2.76
C LEU A 381 -2.78 -7.54 3.87
N PRO A 382 -1.80 -8.32 4.36
CA PRO A 382 -0.87 -7.84 5.38
C PRO A 382 -0.09 -6.63 4.88
N ILE A 383 0.10 -5.64 5.74
CA ILE A 383 0.85 -4.41 5.43
C ILE A 383 2.32 -4.67 5.08
N SER A 384 2.89 -5.79 5.53
CA SER A 384 4.29 -6.15 5.32
C SER A 384 4.43 -7.51 4.65
N LYS A 385 5.24 -7.60 3.60
CA LYS A 385 5.61 -8.87 2.96
C LYS A 385 6.28 -9.86 3.92
N SER A 386 6.93 -9.38 4.98
CA SER A 386 7.52 -10.26 6.01
C SER A 386 6.47 -11.13 6.72
N LEU A 387 5.22 -10.69 6.77
CA LEU A 387 4.11 -11.45 7.33
C LEU A 387 3.55 -12.48 6.34
N SER A 388 3.84 -12.36 5.04
CA SER A 388 3.35 -13.24 3.97
C SER A 388 4.10 -14.58 3.93
N ILE A 389 3.95 -15.39 4.97
CA ILE A 389 4.62 -16.68 5.13
C ILE A 389 3.56 -17.82 5.07
N PRO A 390 3.82 -18.90 4.31
CA PRO A 390 2.94 -20.07 4.31
C PRO A 390 2.85 -20.70 5.70
N LEU A 391 1.61 -20.96 6.15
CA LEU A 391 1.32 -21.58 7.43
C LEU A 391 1.03 -23.07 7.24
N SER A 392 1.65 -23.93 8.04
CA SER A 392 1.49 -25.38 7.91
C SER A 392 0.04 -25.84 8.15
N ARG A 393 -0.62 -25.26 9.16
CA ARG A 393 -2.02 -25.56 9.52
C ARG A 393 -2.80 -24.27 9.82
N ILE A 394 -3.95 -24.11 9.17
CA ILE A 394 -4.88 -23.00 9.38
C ILE A 394 -6.17 -23.55 10.00
N LYS A 395 -6.46 -23.17 11.23
CA LYS A 395 -7.69 -23.54 11.94
C LYS A 395 -8.81 -22.55 11.60
N VAL A 396 -10.02 -23.05 11.33
CA VAL A 396 -11.19 -22.26 10.92
C VAL A 396 -12.38 -22.59 11.82
N GLU A 397 -12.70 -21.69 12.76
CA GLU A 397 -13.74 -21.91 13.78
C GLU A 397 -14.86 -20.88 13.69
N PHE A 398 -16.11 -21.28 13.92
CA PHE A 398 -17.24 -20.37 13.84
C PHE A 398 -17.37 -19.53 15.12
N VAL A 399 -17.43 -18.20 14.98
CA VAL A 399 -17.57 -17.26 16.09
C VAL A 399 -19.02 -16.78 16.17
N ARG A 400 -19.75 -17.21 17.20
CA ARG A 400 -21.18 -16.89 17.37
C ARG A 400 -21.46 -15.38 17.45
N LYS A 401 -20.57 -14.63 18.11
CA LYS A 401 -20.76 -13.19 18.37
C LYS A 401 -20.75 -12.36 17.07
N SER A 402 -19.84 -12.68 16.15
CA SER A 402 -19.69 -11.97 14.87
C SER A 402 -20.50 -12.62 13.75
N GLY A 403 -20.89 -13.89 13.88
CA GLY A 403 -21.50 -14.66 12.80
C GLY A 403 -20.51 -15.01 11.67
N LYS A 404 -19.20 -14.85 11.92
CA LYS A 404 -18.11 -15.07 10.98
C LYS A 404 -17.25 -16.27 11.39
N TRP A 405 -16.23 -16.58 10.60
CA TRP A 405 -15.27 -17.63 10.87
C TRP A 405 -13.93 -17.02 11.28
N GLN A 406 -13.40 -17.45 12.43
CA GLN A 406 -12.06 -17.14 12.90
C GLN A 406 -11.05 -18.03 12.18
N PHE A 407 -10.11 -17.39 11.49
CA PHE A 407 -8.93 -18.01 10.92
C PHE A 407 -7.78 -17.86 11.90
N SER A 408 -7.11 -18.97 12.23
CA SER A 408 -5.99 -18.99 13.18
C SER A 408 -4.85 -19.83 12.64
N SER A 409 -3.62 -19.40 12.91
CA SER A 409 -2.42 -20.20 12.69
C SER A 409 -2.27 -21.20 13.85
N MET A 410 -1.79 -22.40 13.56
CA MET A 410 -1.36 -23.35 14.60
C MET A 410 0.14 -23.59 14.44
N LEU A 411 0.91 -23.16 15.45
CA LEU A 411 2.35 -23.40 15.46
C LEU A 411 2.62 -24.88 15.69
N SER A 412 3.47 -25.48 14.84
CA SER A 412 3.96 -26.82 15.11
C SER A 412 4.93 -26.82 16.30
N ARG A 413 5.12 -27.98 16.92
CA ARG A 413 6.06 -28.20 18.04
C ARG A 413 7.50 -27.76 17.75
N LYS A 414 7.89 -27.78 16.47
CA LYS A 414 9.21 -27.37 15.96
C LYS A 414 9.32 -25.86 15.77
N GLU A 415 8.19 -25.20 15.49
CA GLU A 415 8.07 -23.74 15.34
C GLU A 415 7.85 -23.05 16.71
N ALA A 416 7.28 -23.75 17.69
CA ALA A 416 7.06 -23.27 19.06
C ALA A 416 8.26 -23.50 20.01
N GLY A 417 9.48 -23.66 19.49
CA GLY A 417 10.69 -23.68 20.31
C GLY A 417 10.78 -24.77 21.40
N GLY A 418 10.07 -25.90 21.25
CA GLY A 418 10.16 -27.02 22.21
C GLY A 418 9.35 -26.86 23.51
N GLY A 419 8.24 -26.11 23.49
CA GLY A 419 7.36 -25.94 24.66
C GLY A 419 6.91 -27.24 25.35
N LYS A 420 6.66 -27.13 26.68
CA LYS A 420 6.23 -28.23 27.57
C LYS A 420 4.99 -28.96 27.03
N SER A 421 4.93 -30.26 27.25
CA SER A 421 3.96 -31.17 26.63
C SER A 421 2.49 -30.73 26.80
N GLY A 422 1.78 -30.54 25.68
CA GLY A 422 0.31 -30.70 25.63
C GLY A 422 -0.49 -29.62 24.91
N ALA A 423 0.02 -28.41 24.65
CA ALA A 423 -0.77 -27.33 24.06
C ALA A 423 -0.27 -26.95 22.65
N GLU A 424 -1.09 -27.17 21.62
CA GLU A 424 -0.91 -26.49 20.33
C GLU A 424 -1.18 -25.00 20.54
N THR A 425 -0.20 -24.13 20.25
CA THR A 425 -0.41 -22.68 20.34
C THR A 425 -1.23 -22.21 19.14
N VAL A 426 -2.47 -21.82 19.41
CA VAL A 426 -3.40 -21.27 18.41
C VAL A 426 -3.27 -19.75 18.41
N ILE A 427 -2.83 -19.19 17.29
CA ILE A 427 -2.65 -17.74 17.12
C ILE A 427 -3.78 -17.22 16.22
N PRO A 428 -4.74 -16.44 16.77
CA PRO A 428 -5.85 -15.92 15.98
C PRO A 428 -5.37 -14.85 15.00
N MET A 429 -5.63 -15.06 13.71
CA MET A 429 -5.26 -14.12 12.66
C MET A 429 -6.37 -13.11 12.41
N PHE A 430 -7.55 -13.55 11.97
CA PHE A 430 -8.67 -12.67 11.60
C PHE A 430 -10.03 -13.38 11.57
N GLU A 431 -11.12 -12.60 11.60
CA GLU A 431 -12.49 -13.11 11.45
C GLU A 431 -13.13 -12.64 10.13
N GLU A 432 -13.51 -13.57 9.25
CA GLU A 432 -14.22 -13.24 8.01
C GLU A 432 -15.25 -14.29 7.57
N ASN A 433 -16.06 -13.95 6.56
CA ASN A 433 -16.84 -14.95 5.82
C ASN A 433 -15.91 -16.00 5.18
N LEU A 434 -16.33 -17.26 5.07
CA LEU A 434 -15.46 -18.34 4.56
C LEU A 434 -14.80 -17.99 3.23
N VAL A 435 -15.57 -17.56 2.23
CA VAL A 435 -15.01 -17.26 0.90
C VAL A 435 -13.99 -16.12 0.95
N GLU A 436 -14.31 -15.04 1.67
CA GLU A 436 -13.40 -13.90 1.83
C GLU A 436 -12.13 -14.30 2.59
N GLY A 437 -12.28 -15.10 3.64
CA GLY A 437 -11.15 -15.64 4.40
C GLY A 437 -10.25 -16.56 3.60
N ILE A 438 -10.79 -17.44 2.74
CA ILE A 438 -9.96 -18.27 1.84
C ILE A 438 -9.25 -17.40 0.79
N ALA A 439 -9.96 -16.45 0.18
CA ALA A 439 -9.37 -15.51 -0.77
C ALA A 439 -8.21 -14.75 -0.11
N ARG A 440 -8.43 -14.26 1.11
CA ARG A 440 -7.44 -13.57 1.91
C ARG A 440 -6.24 -14.44 2.24
N CYS A 441 -6.42 -15.64 2.79
CA CYS A 441 -5.31 -16.56 3.07
C CYS A 441 -4.49 -16.84 1.80
N THR A 442 -5.17 -17.00 0.66
CA THR A 442 -4.51 -17.28 -0.62
C THR A 442 -3.70 -16.09 -1.13
N PHE A 443 -4.29 -14.89 -1.23
CA PHE A 443 -3.60 -13.69 -1.73
C PHE A 443 -2.54 -13.14 -0.75
N SER A 444 -2.69 -13.43 0.55
CA SER A 444 -1.71 -13.05 1.58
C SER A 444 -0.48 -13.95 1.57
N GLY A 445 -0.51 -15.10 0.87
CA GLY A 445 0.59 -16.08 0.86
C GLY A 445 0.59 -17.01 2.08
N TYR A 446 -0.49 -17.04 2.87
CA TYR A 446 -0.62 -17.90 4.05
C TYR A 446 -0.86 -19.37 3.68
N VAL A 447 -1.40 -19.62 2.49
CA VAL A 447 -1.56 -20.98 1.95
C VAL A 447 -0.38 -21.31 1.04
N GLY A 448 0.38 -22.32 1.40
CA GLY A 448 1.40 -22.91 0.52
C GLY A 448 0.86 -24.14 -0.20
N PHE A 449 1.26 -24.25 -1.48
CA PHE A 449 0.71 -25.22 -2.43
C PHE A 449 1.68 -26.34 -2.82
N GLY A 450 2.87 -26.43 -2.21
CA GLY A 450 3.88 -27.40 -2.64
C GLY A 450 4.98 -27.73 -1.63
N GLY A 451 5.52 -28.95 -1.78
CA GLY A 451 6.71 -29.43 -1.07
C GLY A 451 6.58 -29.36 0.46
N LYS A 452 7.65 -28.87 1.11
CA LYS A 452 7.72 -28.67 2.56
C LYS A 452 6.83 -27.53 3.10
N TYR A 453 6.17 -26.77 2.23
CA TYR A 453 5.33 -25.62 2.57
C TYR A 453 3.84 -25.90 2.32
N LEU A 454 3.43 -27.16 2.18
CA LEU A 454 2.03 -27.51 1.95
C LEU A 454 1.18 -27.16 3.19
N SER A 455 0.18 -26.31 3.00
CA SER A 455 -0.76 -25.93 4.06
C SER A 455 -1.96 -26.88 4.14
N THR A 456 -2.55 -27.01 5.32
CA THR A 456 -3.82 -27.72 5.52
C THR A 456 -4.83 -26.84 6.26
N PHE A 457 -6.12 -27.00 5.96
CA PHE A 457 -7.20 -26.35 6.69
C PHE A 457 -7.82 -27.34 7.68
N GLU A 458 -7.87 -26.96 8.95
CA GLU A 458 -8.61 -27.65 9.99
C GLU A 458 -9.89 -26.89 10.29
N LYS A 459 -11.03 -27.43 9.87
CA LYS A 459 -12.35 -26.85 10.13
C LYS A 459 -13.18 -27.83 10.95
N PRO A 460 -13.19 -27.72 12.29
CA PRO A 460 -14.00 -28.59 13.13
C PRO A 460 -15.50 -28.37 12.83
N ALA A 461 -16.31 -29.39 13.17
CA ALA A 461 -17.75 -29.26 13.11
C ALA A 461 -18.20 -28.14 14.05
N ALA A 462 -19.01 -27.21 13.54
CA ALA A 462 -19.50 -26.12 14.36
C ALA A 462 -20.49 -26.67 15.40
N GLN A 463 -20.30 -26.29 16.66
CA GLN A 463 -21.23 -26.67 17.75
C GLN A 463 -22.46 -25.76 17.81
N VAL A 464 -22.45 -24.65 17.07
CA VAL A 464 -23.51 -23.64 17.07
C VAL A 464 -24.51 -23.94 15.96
N HIS A 465 -25.79 -24.05 16.33
CA HIS A 465 -26.88 -24.22 15.37
C HIS A 465 -27.18 -22.90 14.65
N SER A 466 -26.61 -22.70 13.46
CA SER A 466 -26.98 -21.62 12.54
C SER A 466 -26.82 -22.07 11.09
N ASP A 467 -27.59 -21.50 10.18
CA ASP A 467 -27.52 -21.86 8.75
C ASP A 467 -26.13 -21.64 8.12
N VAL A 468 -25.33 -20.74 8.68
CA VAL A 468 -23.95 -20.47 8.22
C VAL A 468 -23.01 -21.53 8.78
N ALA A 469 -23.08 -21.77 10.08
CA ALA A 469 -22.21 -22.71 10.79
C ALA A 469 -22.45 -24.18 10.38
N MET A 470 -23.72 -24.53 10.13
CA MET A 470 -24.16 -25.86 9.74
C MET A 470 -23.97 -26.16 8.25
N ASN A 471 -23.52 -25.18 7.44
CA ASN A 471 -23.25 -25.41 6.02
C ASN A 471 -22.06 -26.38 5.87
N PRO A 472 -22.25 -27.58 5.29
CA PRO A 472 -21.20 -28.57 5.15
C PRO A 472 -20.14 -28.08 4.17
N VAL A 473 -18.94 -27.84 4.68
CA VAL A 473 -17.71 -27.57 3.92
C VAL A 473 -16.55 -28.14 4.74
N SER A 474 -15.77 -29.04 4.13
CA SER A 474 -14.61 -29.66 4.77
C SER A 474 -13.34 -28.83 4.58
N GLY A 475 -12.34 -29.02 5.43
CA GLY A 475 -11.01 -28.40 5.25
C GLY A 475 -10.37 -28.73 3.90
N GLY A 476 -10.52 -29.97 3.43
CA GLY A 476 -10.07 -30.38 2.09
C GLY A 476 -10.74 -29.58 0.96
N ALA A 477 -12.05 -29.30 1.07
CA ALA A 477 -12.75 -28.46 0.11
C ALA A 477 -12.26 -27.01 0.12
N LEU A 478 -11.93 -26.47 1.30
CA LEU A 478 -11.32 -25.13 1.43
C LEU A 478 -9.94 -25.07 0.75
N PHE A 479 -9.14 -26.12 0.89
CA PHE A 479 -7.85 -26.21 0.19
C PHE A 479 -8.00 -26.29 -1.33
N THR A 480 -8.97 -27.08 -1.82
CA THR A 480 -9.29 -27.15 -3.26
C THR A 480 -9.75 -25.78 -3.78
N LEU A 481 -10.57 -25.04 -3.02
CA LEU A 481 -10.97 -23.68 -3.37
C LEU A 481 -9.76 -22.72 -3.40
N ALA A 482 -8.86 -22.78 -2.42
CA ALA A 482 -7.63 -21.98 -2.43
C ALA A 482 -6.76 -22.28 -3.67
N THR A 483 -6.68 -23.55 -4.06
CA THR A 483 -5.97 -24.00 -5.27
C THR A 483 -6.61 -23.42 -6.53
N GLU A 484 -7.94 -23.39 -6.59
CA GLU A 484 -8.68 -22.78 -7.69
C GLU A 484 -8.43 -21.27 -7.78
N ILE A 485 -8.43 -20.57 -6.64
CA ILE A 485 -8.17 -19.13 -6.55
C ILE A 485 -6.78 -18.82 -7.09
N ILE A 486 -5.72 -19.48 -6.59
CA ILE A 486 -4.35 -19.18 -7.02
C ILE A 486 -4.10 -19.52 -8.50
N SER A 487 -4.73 -20.59 -9.00
CA SER A 487 -4.64 -21.01 -10.40
C SER A 487 -5.32 -19.99 -11.33
N PHE A 488 -6.53 -19.56 -10.99
CA PHE A 488 -7.31 -18.65 -11.83
C PHE A 488 -6.75 -17.22 -11.83
N PHE A 489 -6.38 -16.73 -10.64
CA PHE A 489 -5.78 -15.41 -10.45
C PHE A 489 -4.25 -15.45 -10.56
N SER A 490 -3.74 -16.08 -11.61
CA SER A 490 -2.30 -16.15 -11.89
C SER A 490 -1.66 -14.76 -11.95
N HIS A 491 -0.38 -14.67 -11.58
CA HIS A 491 0.37 -13.42 -11.63
C HIS A 491 0.36 -12.81 -13.04
N PHE A 492 0.30 -11.47 -13.10
CA PHE A 492 0.44 -10.71 -14.34
C PHE A 492 1.11 -9.36 -14.03
N SER A 493 1.77 -8.80 -15.05
CA SER A 493 2.34 -7.45 -14.96
C SER A 493 1.29 -6.41 -15.30
N VAL A 494 1.10 -5.41 -14.43
CA VAL A 494 0.20 -4.28 -14.68
C VAL A 494 0.70 -3.51 -15.90
N SER A 495 -0.20 -3.20 -16.83
CA SER A 495 0.14 -2.46 -18.04
C SER A 495 0.43 -1.00 -17.71
N SER A 496 1.67 -0.57 -17.94
CA SER A 496 2.06 0.84 -17.80
C SER A 496 1.16 1.71 -18.67
N ARG A 497 0.86 1.31 -19.91
CA ARG A 497 -0.03 2.07 -20.79
C ARG A 497 -1.43 2.26 -20.22
N GLU A 498 -2.02 1.21 -19.65
CA GLU A 498 -3.35 1.31 -19.04
C GLU A 498 -3.32 2.24 -17.82
N LEU A 499 -2.25 2.22 -17.04
CA LEU A 499 -2.04 3.15 -15.93
C LEU A 499 -1.95 4.61 -16.44
N MET A 500 -1.12 4.87 -17.47
CA MET A 500 -0.93 6.20 -18.09
C MET A 500 -2.22 6.75 -18.73
N GLU A 501 -3.07 5.88 -19.28
CA GLU A 501 -4.32 6.27 -19.93
C GLU A 501 -5.53 6.24 -18.96
N ASN A 502 -5.31 5.92 -17.68
CA ASN A 502 -6.36 5.72 -16.66
C ASN A 502 -7.45 4.75 -17.14
N ILE A 503 -7.01 3.66 -17.76
CA ILE A 503 -7.83 2.53 -18.18
C ILE A 503 -7.98 1.60 -17.00
N HIS A 504 -9.18 1.58 -16.44
CA HIS A 504 -9.57 0.69 -15.35
C HIS A 504 -10.71 -0.19 -15.83
N TYR A 505 -10.69 -1.48 -15.48
CA TYR A 505 -11.76 -2.44 -15.75
C TYR A 505 -11.67 -3.71 -14.92
N ILE A 506 -12.78 -4.44 -14.82
CA ILE A 506 -12.84 -5.77 -14.22
C ILE A 506 -12.16 -6.77 -15.15
N ARG A 507 -11.14 -7.47 -14.65
CA ARG A 507 -10.34 -8.42 -15.45
C ARG A 507 -10.80 -9.86 -15.25
N ASP A 508 -10.97 -10.28 -14.00
CA ASP A 508 -11.26 -11.67 -13.65
C ASP A 508 -12.36 -11.75 -12.59
N VAL A 509 -13.25 -12.73 -12.73
CA VAL A 509 -14.33 -13.02 -11.78
C VAL A 509 -14.38 -14.52 -11.50
N LEU A 510 -14.23 -14.91 -10.23
CA LEU A 510 -14.48 -16.27 -9.75
C LEU A 510 -15.77 -16.28 -8.92
N MET A 511 -16.78 -16.98 -9.40
CA MET A 511 -18.04 -17.22 -8.69
C MET A 511 -17.91 -18.44 -7.79
N VAL A 512 -18.06 -18.26 -6.49
CA VAL A 512 -17.97 -19.30 -5.48
C VAL A 512 -19.35 -19.53 -4.87
N CYS A 513 -19.94 -20.69 -5.15
CA CYS A 513 -21.32 -21.01 -4.81
C CYS A 513 -21.42 -21.95 -3.60
N ASN A 514 -22.39 -21.70 -2.72
CA ASN A 514 -22.77 -22.57 -1.60
C ASN A 514 -21.67 -22.80 -0.54
N VAL A 515 -20.67 -21.91 -0.44
CA VAL A 515 -19.59 -21.99 0.57
C VAL A 515 -19.94 -21.26 1.86
N ASN A 516 -20.33 -19.97 1.78
CA ASN A 516 -20.71 -19.21 2.97
C ASN A 516 -22.01 -19.75 3.59
N LYS A 517 -22.99 -20.06 2.73
CA LYS A 517 -24.29 -20.64 3.07
C LYS A 517 -24.94 -21.18 1.79
N LEU A 518 -25.87 -22.12 1.92
CA LEU A 518 -26.65 -22.64 0.79
C LEU A 518 -27.35 -21.51 0.02
N ASN A 519 -27.28 -21.55 -1.32
CA ASN A 519 -27.80 -20.54 -2.26
C ASN A 519 -27.20 -19.13 -2.10
N ILE A 520 -26.05 -18.99 -1.42
CA ILE A 520 -25.24 -17.77 -1.48
C ILE A 520 -24.17 -17.94 -2.56
N ILE A 521 -24.03 -16.91 -3.39
CA ILE A 521 -22.96 -16.78 -4.39
C ILE A 521 -22.02 -15.67 -3.93
N SER A 522 -20.74 -15.98 -3.84
CA SER A 522 -19.68 -15.00 -3.56
C SER A 522 -18.85 -14.77 -4.82
N LEU A 523 -18.56 -13.52 -5.13
CA LEU A 523 -17.72 -13.11 -6.25
C LEU A 523 -16.36 -12.72 -5.70
N ILE A 524 -15.31 -13.43 -6.11
CA ILE A 524 -13.93 -12.95 -5.98
C ILE A 524 -13.61 -12.25 -7.30
N VAL A 525 -13.27 -10.97 -7.25
CA VAL A 525 -13.08 -10.13 -8.43
C VAL A 525 -11.68 -9.55 -8.42
N ARG A 526 -10.99 -9.56 -9.57
CA ARG A 526 -9.70 -8.89 -9.76
C ARG A 526 -9.80 -7.87 -10.89
N ASP A 527 -9.30 -6.65 -10.65
CA ASP A 527 -9.22 -5.62 -11.68
C ASP A 527 -7.93 -5.72 -12.51
N ASN A 528 -7.82 -4.90 -13.56
CA ASN A 528 -6.64 -4.88 -14.43
C ASN A 528 -5.38 -4.29 -13.77
N LEU A 529 -5.48 -3.83 -12.52
CA LEU A 529 -4.39 -3.23 -11.76
C LEU A 529 -3.93 -4.15 -10.62
N GLY A 530 -4.56 -5.32 -10.50
CA GLY A 530 -4.16 -6.35 -9.55
C GLY A 530 -4.80 -6.22 -8.18
N GLU A 531 -5.84 -5.37 -8.01
CA GLU A 531 -6.60 -5.31 -6.77
C GLU A 531 -7.66 -6.41 -6.71
N GLN A 532 -7.89 -6.99 -5.54
CA GLN A 532 -8.89 -8.05 -5.32
C GLN A 532 -10.03 -7.61 -4.42
N PHE A 533 -11.25 -8.06 -4.74
CA PHE A 533 -12.48 -7.73 -4.05
C PHE A 533 -13.33 -8.98 -3.80
N VAL A 534 -14.07 -9.02 -2.69
CA VAL A 534 -15.05 -10.07 -2.39
C VAL A 534 -16.41 -9.47 -2.06
N ILE A 535 -17.44 -9.90 -2.80
CA ILE A 535 -18.83 -9.49 -2.55
C ILE A 535 -19.76 -10.69 -2.70
N ALA A 536 -20.79 -10.80 -1.86
CA ALA A 536 -21.71 -11.93 -1.88
C ALA A 536 -23.17 -11.50 -2.01
N PHE A 537 -24.00 -12.39 -2.57
CA PHE A 537 -25.43 -12.18 -2.73
C PHE A 537 -26.23 -13.48 -2.61
N ASP A 538 -27.50 -13.32 -2.25
CA ASP A 538 -28.43 -14.42 -1.99
C ASP A 538 -29.37 -14.66 -3.17
N ILE A 539 -29.42 -15.89 -3.66
CA ILE A 539 -30.32 -16.29 -4.75
C ILE A 539 -31.53 -17.11 -4.27
N ARG A 540 -31.70 -17.34 -2.95
CA ARG A 540 -32.84 -18.10 -2.39
C ARG A 540 -34.21 -17.53 -2.76
N GLN A 541 -34.29 -16.20 -2.91
CA GLN A 541 -35.53 -15.50 -3.24
C GLN A 541 -35.99 -15.76 -4.69
N ILE A 542 -35.14 -16.32 -5.55
CA ILE A 542 -35.52 -16.70 -6.91
C ILE A 542 -36.42 -17.94 -6.85
N VAL A 543 -37.70 -17.74 -7.15
CA VAL A 543 -38.74 -18.77 -7.06
C VAL A 543 -38.63 -19.75 -8.22
N ILE A 544 -38.43 -21.03 -7.91
CA ILE A 544 -38.51 -22.13 -8.88
C ILE A 544 -39.86 -22.83 -8.72
N LYS A 545 -40.78 -22.60 -9.66
CA LYS A 545 -42.16 -23.11 -9.57
C LYS A 545 -42.25 -24.64 -9.62
N LYS A 546 -41.45 -25.29 -10.46
CA LYS A 546 -41.39 -26.75 -10.60
C LYS A 546 -40.09 -27.16 -11.28
N VAL A 547 -39.38 -28.14 -10.69
CA VAL A 547 -38.24 -28.79 -11.35
C VAL A 547 -38.76 -29.88 -12.31
N PRO A 548 -38.49 -29.78 -13.62
CA PRO A 548 -38.82 -30.83 -14.57
C PRO A 548 -38.16 -32.17 -14.17
N PRO A 549 -38.88 -33.31 -14.23
CA PRO A 549 -38.32 -34.61 -13.84
C PRO A 549 -37.00 -34.94 -14.56
N LYS A 550 -36.90 -34.60 -15.85
CA LYS A 550 -35.69 -34.80 -16.67
C LYS A 550 -34.46 -34.01 -16.21
N LEU A 551 -34.62 -32.97 -15.40
CA LEU A 551 -33.51 -32.15 -14.88
C LEU A 551 -33.07 -32.55 -13.47
N ARG A 552 -33.78 -33.48 -12.81
CA ARG A 552 -33.38 -33.97 -11.49
C ARG A 552 -32.08 -34.77 -11.59
N ILE A 553 -31.23 -34.66 -10.57
CA ILE A 553 -29.95 -35.38 -10.49
C ILE A 553 -30.07 -36.38 -9.35
N GLY A 554 -29.89 -37.68 -9.63
CA GLY A 554 -29.99 -38.74 -8.61
C GLY A 554 -31.35 -38.83 -7.92
N GLY A 555 -32.43 -38.32 -8.53
CA GLY A 555 -33.78 -38.29 -7.96
C GLY A 555 -34.09 -37.08 -7.06
N ASP A 556 -33.09 -36.29 -6.68
CA ASP A 556 -33.22 -35.08 -5.85
C ASP A 556 -33.51 -33.83 -6.70
N SER A 557 -34.36 -32.93 -6.19
CA SER A 557 -34.67 -31.64 -6.81
C SER A 557 -33.80 -30.50 -6.29
N ALA A 558 -33.18 -30.59 -5.11
CA ALA A 558 -32.50 -29.46 -4.47
C ALA A 558 -31.32 -28.92 -5.29
N LEU A 559 -30.48 -29.81 -5.84
CA LEU A 559 -29.36 -29.41 -6.70
C LEU A 559 -29.85 -28.85 -8.04
N ALA A 560 -30.89 -29.45 -8.61
CA ALA A 560 -31.49 -28.97 -9.85
C ALA A 560 -32.15 -27.60 -9.67
N GLU A 561 -32.81 -27.34 -8.54
CA GLU A 561 -33.32 -26.01 -8.19
C GLU A 561 -32.21 -24.98 -8.12
N PHE A 562 -31.09 -25.32 -7.47
CA PHE A 562 -29.93 -24.41 -7.40
C PHE A 562 -29.43 -24.06 -8.81
N PHE A 563 -29.21 -25.04 -9.68
CA PHE A 563 -28.76 -24.77 -11.05
C PHE A 563 -29.79 -24.02 -11.90
N MET A 564 -31.09 -24.25 -11.67
CA MET A 564 -32.15 -23.46 -12.31
C MET A 564 -32.16 -22.00 -11.82
N ARG A 565 -31.96 -21.76 -10.52
CA ARG A 565 -31.79 -20.40 -9.97
C ARG A 565 -30.53 -19.74 -10.55
N LEU A 566 -29.41 -20.46 -10.55
CA LEU A 566 -28.14 -19.98 -11.09
C LEU A 566 -28.25 -19.60 -12.57
N ASN A 567 -28.98 -20.39 -13.38
CA ASN A 567 -29.18 -20.10 -14.80
C ASN A 567 -30.16 -18.95 -15.06
N SER A 568 -30.93 -18.50 -14.07
CA SER A 568 -32.05 -17.59 -14.30
C SER A 568 -31.63 -16.16 -14.66
N ARG A 569 -32.52 -15.42 -15.32
CA ARG A 569 -32.30 -14.01 -15.65
C ARG A 569 -32.18 -13.16 -14.38
N GLU A 570 -32.95 -13.47 -13.35
CA GLU A 570 -32.91 -12.80 -12.05
C GLU A 570 -31.54 -12.95 -11.38
N CYS A 571 -30.93 -14.14 -11.44
CA CYS A 571 -29.57 -14.36 -10.93
C CYS A 571 -28.54 -13.50 -11.68
N ARG A 572 -28.66 -13.39 -13.00
CA ARG A 572 -27.80 -12.54 -13.85
C ARG A 572 -27.95 -11.06 -13.52
N ILE A 573 -29.17 -10.59 -13.25
CA ILE A 573 -29.42 -9.22 -12.77
C ILE A 573 -28.77 -8.99 -11.40
N LEU A 574 -28.93 -9.92 -10.45
CA LEU A 574 -28.31 -9.83 -9.13
C LEU A 574 -26.79 -9.81 -9.22
N PHE A 575 -26.20 -10.67 -10.06
CA PHE A 575 -24.77 -10.70 -10.36
C PHE A 575 -24.28 -9.32 -10.83
N MET A 576 -24.90 -8.74 -11.86
CA MET A 576 -24.50 -7.43 -12.38
C MET A 576 -24.69 -6.30 -11.38
N ARG A 577 -25.74 -6.35 -10.56
CA ARG A 577 -25.99 -5.38 -9.49
C ARG A 577 -24.86 -5.37 -8.46
N HIS A 578 -24.41 -6.54 -8.02
CA HIS A 578 -23.32 -6.66 -7.05
C HIS A 578 -21.97 -6.32 -7.67
N LEU A 579 -21.73 -6.75 -8.91
CA LEU A 579 -20.51 -6.39 -9.64
C LEU A 579 -20.39 -4.86 -9.82
N SER A 580 -21.50 -4.17 -10.11
CA SER A 580 -21.55 -2.70 -10.22
C SER A 580 -21.31 -1.98 -8.88
N ALA A 581 -21.59 -2.62 -7.74
CA ALA A 581 -21.34 -2.04 -6.41
C ALA A 581 -19.84 -1.81 -6.15
N LEU A 582 -18.96 -2.51 -6.86
CA LEU A 582 -17.51 -2.31 -6.81
C LEU A 582 -17.08 -0.99 -7.45
N LYS A 583 -17.94 -0.35 -8.26
CA LYS A 583 -17.64 0.88 -9.03
C LYS A 583 -16.45 0.72 -9.99
N ILE A 584 -16.20 -0.51 -10.44
CA ILE A 584 -15.20 -0.85 -11.45
C ILE A 584 -15.93 -1.11 -12.77
N PRO A 585 -15.57 -0.43 -13.87
CA PRO A 585 -16.29 -0.58 -15.12
C PRO A 585 -16.01 -1.93 -15.78
N ILE A 586 -16.96 -2.40 -16.58
CA ILE A 586 -16.77 -3.53 -17.50
C ILE A 586 -16.56 -2.93 -18.89
N ARG A 587 -15.51 -3.36 -19.60
CA ARG A 587 -15.18 -2.83 -20.92
C ARG A 587 -15.42 -3.87 -21.99
N ALA A 588 -16.14 -3.49 -23.05
CA ALA A 588 -16.38 -4.38 -24.19
C ALA A 588 -15.08 -4.83 -24.90
N SER A 589 -14.03 -3.99 -24.87
CA SER A 589 -12.72 -4.35 -25.42
C SER A 589 -11.92 -5.33 -24.56
N HIS A 590 -12.32 -5.51 -23.29
CA HIS A 590 -11.63 -6.36 -22.31
C HIS A 590 -12.69 -7.07 -21.47
N LEU A 591 -13.33 -8.08 -22.05
CA LEU A 591 -14.36 -8.85 -21.36
C LEU A 591 -13.74 -9.61 -20.17
N PRO A 592 -14.38 -9.59 -18.99
CA PRO A 592 -13.87 -10.31 -17.83
C PRO A 592 -13.83 -11.82 -18.08
N ARG A 593 -12.75 -12.47 -17.64
CA ARG A 593 -12.74 -13.93 -17.56
C ARG A 593 -13.64 -14.38 -16.41
N LEU A 594 -14.50 -15.37 -16.66
CA LEU A 594 -15.32 -15.99 -15.62
C LEU A 594 -14.85 -17.41 -15.33
N ARG A 595 -14.88 -17.80 -14.06
CA ARG A 595 -14.83 -19.19 -13.61
C ARG A 595 -15.83 -19.41 -12.47
N ILE A 596 -16.37 -20.62 -12.37
CA ILE A 596 -17.32 -20.98 -11.30
C ILE A 596 -16.82 -22.19 -10.52
N TRP A 597 -16.93 -22.09 -9.19
CA TRP A 597 -16.64 -23.15 -8.24
C TRP A 597 -17.87 -23.40 -7.36
N VAL A 598 -18.33 -24.65 -7.29
CA VAL A 598 -19.55 -25.02 -6.56
C VAL A 598 -19.24 -25.99 -5.42
N ASN A 599 -19.66 -25.64 -4.20
CA ASN A 599 -19.63 -26.59 -3.08
C ASN A 599 -20.70 -27.68 -3.26
N GLY A 600 -20.24 -28.92 -3.41
CA GLY A 600 -21.09 -30.10 -3.58
C GLY A 600 -21.55 -30.76 -2.28
N ALA A 601 -20.96 -30.43 -1.13
CA ALA A 601 -21.19 -31.16 0.12
C ALA A 601 -22.63 -31.03 0.68
N ASN A 602 -23.41 -30.09 0.13
CA ASN A 602 -24.83 -29.93 0.43
C ASN A 602 -25.74 -30.95 -0.27
N TYR A 603 -25.21 -31.76 -1.20
CA TYR A 603 -26.02 -32.56 -2.11
C TYR A 603 -25.56 -34.02 -2.16
N LYS A 604 -26.52 -34.92 -2.41
CA LYS A 604 -26.24 -36.32 -2.73
C LYS A 604 -25.95 -36.44 -4.21
N LEU A 605 -24.69 -36.70 -4.56
CA LEU A 605 -24.24 -36.74 -5.96
C LEU A 605 -24.13 -38.19 -6.45
N PRO A 606 -24.62 -38.52 -7.66
CA PRO A 606 -24.54 -39.87 -8.24
C PRO A 606 -23.16 -40.15 -8.86
N ILE A 607 -22.09 -39.67 -8.22
CA ILE A 607 -20.72 -39.81 -8.70
C ILE A 607 -19.70 -39.91 -7.56
N THR A 608 -18.60 -40.61 -7.84
CA THR A 608 -17.47 -40.82 -6.93
C THR A 608 -16.89 -39.48 -6.44
N PRO A 609 -16.56 -39.34 -5.14
CA PRO A 609 -16.06 -38.08 -4.56
C PRO A 609 -14.94 -37.39 -5.33
N LYS A 610 -14.00 -38.16 -5.90
CA LYS A 610 -12.87 -37.66 -6.69
C LYS A 610 -13.30 -36.80 -7.91
N PHE A 611 -14.47 -37.07 -8.49
CA PHE A 611 -14.95 -36.41 -9.71
C PHE A 611 -16.04 -35.35 -9.45
N GLN A 612 -16.49 -35.20 -8.21
CA GLN A 612 -17.62 -34.32 -7.86
C GLN A 612 -17.36 -32.85 -8.21
N GLN A 613 -16.13 -32.36 -7.97
CA GLN A 613 -15.82 -30.96 -8.25
C GLN A 613 -15.87 -30.65 -9.75
N ASN A 614 -15.23 -31.48 -10.59
CA ASN A 614 -15.23 -31.33 -12.05
C ASN A 614 -16.66 -31.43 -12.62
N TYR A 615 -17.43 -32.39 -12.12
CA TYR A 615 -18.84 -32.58 -12.50
C TYR A 615 -19.68 -31.32 -12.21
N LEU A 616 -19.60 -30.76 -11.00
CA LEU A 616 -20.40 -29.59 -10.62
C LEU A 616 -19.95 -28.31 -11.32
N ASN A 617 -18.64 -28.08 -11.38
CA ASN A 617 -18.08 -26.91 -12.06
C ASN A 617 -18.38 -26.98 -13.57
N GLY A 618 -18.34 -28.17 -14.17
CA GLY A 618 -18.69 -28.37 -15.57
C GLY A 618 -20.15 -28.01 -15.89
N ILE A 619 -21.10 -28.38 -15.01
CA ILE A 619 -22.49 -27.91 -15.13
C ILE A 619 -22.54 -26.38 -15.04
N ALA A 620 -21.96 -25.80 -13.99
CA ALA A 620 -22.03 -24.36 -13.77
C ALA A 620 -21.41 -23.53 -14.91
N ASN A 621 -20.21 -23.92 -15.38
CA ASN A 621 -19.51 -23.25 -16.49
C ASN A 621 -20.25 -23.42 -17.83
N THR A 622 -21.04 -24.49 -18.01
CA THR A 622 -21.90 -24.63 -19.19
C THR A 622 -23.09 -23.68 -19.14
N LEU A 623 -23.64 -23.44 -17.95
CA LEU A 623 -24.74 -22.48 -17.73
C LEU A 623 -24.28 -21.02 -17.83
N TRP A 624 -22.99 -20.78 -17.63
CA TRP A 624 -22.36 -19.47 -17.64
C TRP A 624 -21.05 -19.51 -18.44
N PRO A 625 -21.11 -19.25 -19.76
CA PRO A 625 -19.93 -19.22 -20.61
C PRO A 625 -18.90 -18.20 -20.12
N ASN A 626 -17.61 -18.53 -20.28
CA ASN A 626 -16.49 -17.79 -19.72
C ASN A 626 -16.36 -16.34 -20.24
N ASP A 627 -16.97 -16.04 -21.39
CA ASP A 627 -16.96 -14.76 -22.11
C ASP A 627 -18.31 -14.03 -22.04
N SER A 628 -19.26 -14.53 -21.26
CA SER A 628 -20.64 -14.00 -21.23
C SER A 628 -20.81 -12.72 -20.40
N ILE A 629 -19.81 -12.25 -19.64
CA ILE A 629 -19.94 -11.08 -18.77
C ILE A 629 -19.80 -9.79 -19.58
N GLY A 630 -20.79 -8.89 -19.47
CA GLY A 630 -20.74 -7.57 -20.11
C GLY A 630 -21.19 -7.54 -21.57
N THR A 631 -21.70 -8.66 -22.10
CA THR A 631 -22.28 -8.75 -23.44
C THR A 631 -23.79 -8.49 -23.42
N ARG A 632 -24.41 -8.28 -24.60
CA ARG A 632 -25.87 -8.12 -24.70
C ARG A 632 -26.60 -9.40 -24.31
N GLU A 633 -25.96 -10.53 -24.54
CA GLU A 633 -26.43 -11.88 -24.29
C GLU A 633 -26.27 -12.30 -22.83
N HIS A 634 -25.55 -11.52 -22.00
CA HIS A 634 -25.33 -11.82 -20.59
C HIS A 634 -26.61 -12.11 -19.81
N LEU A 635 -27.72 -11.43 -20.15
CA LEU A 635 -29.00 -11.58 -19.47
C LEU A 635 -29.87 -12.73 -20.01
N LEU A 636 -29.42 -13.42 -21.06
CA LEU A 636 -30.13 -14.52 -21.71
C LEU A 636 -29.60 -15.86 -21.18
N PRO A 637 -30.38 -16.60 -20.36
CA PRO A 637 -30.04 -17.95 -19.95
C PRO A 637 -29.83 -18.86 -21.17
N PRO A 638 -28.72 -19.62 -21.26
CA PRO A 638 -28.58 -20.67 -22.25
C PRO A 638 -29.76 -21.65 -22.18
N PRO A 639 -30.34 -22.04 -23.33
CA PRO A 639 -31.41 -23.03 -23.34
C PRO A 639 -30.88 -24.39 -22.86
N LEU A 640 -31.64 -25.04 -21.96
CA LEU A 640 -31.30 -26.36 -21.43
C LEU A 640 -31.66 -27.45 -22.45
N THR A 641 -30.81 -27.65 -23.45
CA THR A 641 -30.95 -28.70 -24.48
C THR A 641 -30.55 -30.09 -23.96
N ARG A 642 -29.67 -30.14 -22.96
CA ARG A 642 -29.22 -31.34 -22.24
C ARG A 642 -29.66 -31.29 -20.77
N THR A 643 -29.76 -32.45 -20.12
CA THR A 643 -29.99 -32.51 -18.67
C THR A 643 -28.74 -32.08 -17.91
N PHE A 644 -28.88 -31.64 -16.65
CA PHE A 644 -27.71 -31.30 -15.84
C PHE A 644 -26.77 -32.50 -15.64
N ASP A 645 -27.30 -33.72 -15.50
CA ASP A 645 -26.49 -34.94 -15.38
C ASP A 645 -25.68 -35.23 -16.65
N GLN A 646 -26.29 -35.06 -17.84
CA GLN A 646 -25.58 -35.19 -19.11
C GLN A 646 -24.44 -34.18 -19.25
N ILE A 647 -24.67 -32.92 -18.83
CA ILE A 647 -23.65 -31.87 -18.86
C ILE A 647 -22.50 -32.19 -17.89
N GLY A 648 -22.84 -32.59 -16.66
CA GLY A 648 -21.85 -32.92 -15.64
C GLY A 648 -21.01 -34.16 -15.99
N ARG A 649 -21.59 -35.18 -16.63
CA ARG A 649 -20.83 -36.35 -17.10
C ARG A 649 -19.90 -36.03 -18.26
N ALA A 650 -20.35 -35.19 -19.19
CA ALA A 650 -19.53 -34.78 -20.34
C ALA A 650 -18.25 -34.03 -19.91
N SER A 651 -18.31 -33.29 -18.81
CA SER A 651 -17.18 -32.52 -18.25
C SER A 651 -16.13 -33.38 -17.54
N LEU A 652 -16.34 -34.70 -17.44
CA LEU A 652 -15.36 -35.64 -16.89
C LEU A 652 -14.49 -36.30 -17.94
N GLN A 653 -14.89 -36.20 -19.21
CA GLN A 653 -14.22 -36.84 -20.35
C GLN A 653 -13.27 -35.88 -21.09
N GLY A 654 -13.18 -34.62 -20.64
CA GLY A 654 -12.39 -33.56 -21.24
C GLY A 654 -11.19 -33.14 -20.41
#